data_AF-A0A3C0CSZ6-F1
#
_entry.id   AF-A0A3C0CSZ6-F1
#
_cell.length_a   1.000
_cell.length_b   1.000
_cell.length_c   1.000
_cell.angle_alpha   90.00
_cell.angle_beta   90.00
_cell.angle_gamma   90.00
#
_symmetry.space_group_name_H-M   'P 1'
#
loop_
_entity.id
_entity.type
_entity.pdbx_description
1 polymer ?
#
loop_
_entity_poly.entity_id
_entity_poly.type
_entity_poly.pdbx_seq_one_letter_code
_entity_poly.pdbx_strand_id
1 'polypeptide(L)'
;MVKRTIRPYSLIAVALAVLALASAGMAGTYKDRNGSIHQWTINPSHALIWEGSAYLPFGIVLESKYLASGQTEENYSADSLAVQTLKSAGIGDIILRAGKGISAIPPEAVQRVIDLLESAGIRYGVEISDPPYTPLTGYVIQPSVNRYDGIRQPGEITRKVEDTKTAVYVICDARSGDIASTGQVVAAGGQIAVPNKVRSSRDQVLLYYPQKVFTSESRERGLPDLWSSYDHHRDNIVGVLSKVKFGPGLRFFIDPFSEYFGVRGDVRYTIPASPEFRMEYTAWLARKYGNMGDLDLAWGILQHDIASYAEAARLIPLWQGTRGVAAVYDDITGKYHKVDTPRSSFWSDFAEFRAFSVRAYMDGMADVVKRSVAEVPVVYTASGFEPFFVGRSSTGFDGLAVPAADGDATLAARAGRVFSMSETAIREEWIISRLKPADTIYGTRADLYGALNTLRGLGTKGFFLDVKADSPSYITLLGWLSDFAKTVVRDKQFAGFAPRVVYYPASLERGAVRQFTSGVWWLPSLSPGMEIKTGGDLAAYIMVHPVTKDAEIYVWSPKQDTTIHLAIRDSITVVNSNGESSNIKQKNGRVAVRVGRDPVALRGVSMEQFIPVEAVEDAMAKLSQLMDKAKRKLIDTTAYEAALQRAQGLLSNNQVSVALDMVRVSVDELSVRLRGLESEPVNVTGLGI
;
A
#
# COMPACT_ATOMS: atom_id res chain seq x y z
N MET A 1 -64.34 11.17 33.24
CA MET A 1 -63.49 11.54 32.08
C MET A 1 -62.30 12.33 32.62
N VAL A 2 -61.21 11.67 33.01
CA VAL A 2 -60.04 12.30 33.66
C VAL A 2 -58.89 12.32 32.66
N LYS A 3 -58.51 13.52 32.20
CA LYS A 3 -57.33 13.75 31.36
C LYS A 3 -56.07 13.62 32.24
N ARG A 4 -55.22 12.62 31.95
CA ARG A 4 -53.85 12.55 32.49
C ARG A 4 -52.90 13.28 31.55
N THR A 5 -52.37 14.40 32.03
CA THR A 5 -51.27 15.17 31.44
C THR A 5 -49.96 14.41 31.65
N ILE A 6 -49.35 13.94 30.56
CA ILE A 6 -47.99 13.37 30.58
C ILE A 6 -47.00 14.55 30.51
N ARG A 7 -46.13 14.68 31.51
CA ARG A 7 -45.09 15.72 31.59
C ARG A 7 -43.99 15.51 30.52
N PRO A 8 -43.40 16.57 29.94
CA PRO A 8 -42.47 16.49 28.80
C PRO A 8 -41.03 16.08 29.16
N TYR A 9 -40.76 15.61 30.39
CA TYR A 9 -39.39 15.32 30.84
C TYR A 9 -38.84 13.96 30.38
N SER A 10 -39.68 13.04 29.92
CA SER A 10 -39.26 11.70 29.48
C SER A 10 -38.86 11.60 28.00
N LEU A 11 -39.29 12.55 27.16
CA LEU A 11 -38.95 12.59 25.73
C LEU A 11 -37.58 13.20 25.45
N ILE A 12 -37.10 14.11 26.32
CA ILE A 12 -35.77 14.72 26.19
C ILE A 12 -34.66 13.73 26.59
N ALA A 13 -34.88 12.88 27.59
CA ALA A 13 -33.90 11.85 27.99
C ALA A 13 -33.75 10.72 26.94
N VAL A 14 -34.83 10.35 26.25
CA VAL A 14 -34.78 9.36 25.16
C VAL A 14 -34.19 9.99 23.89
N ALA A 15 -34.45 11.27 23.60
CA ALA A 15 -33.78 11.96 22.50
C ALA A 15 -32.26 12.15 22.73
N LEU A 16 -31.82 12.39 23.97
CA LEU A 16 -30.38 12.45 24.31
C LEU A 16 -29.69 11.08 24.27
N ALA A 17 -30.39 9.99 24.60
CA ALA A 17 -29.85 8.64 24.46
C ALA A 17 -29.82 8.16 22.99
N VAL A 18 -30.77 8.60 22.16
CA VAL A 18 -30.81 8.27 20.73
C VAL A 18 -29.86 9.15 19.90
N LEU A 19 -29.56 10.39 20.31
CA LEU A 19 -28.49 11.19 19.70
C LEU A 19 -27.07 10.77 20.12
N ALA A 20 -26.92 10.04 21.23
CA ALA A 20 -25.63 9.42 21.60
C ALA A 20 -25.34 8.11 20.81
N LEU A 21 -26.33 7.58 20.08
CA LEU A 21 -26.20 6.38 19.24
C LEU A 21 -25.89 6.70 17.76
N ALA A 22 -25.66 7.98 17.42
CA ALA A 22 -25.34 8.42 16.06
C ALA A 22 -23.84 8.73 15.83
N SER A 23 -22.96 8.38 16.76
CA SER A 23 -21.51 8.26 16.53
C SER A 23 -20.95 7.17 17.44
N ALA A 24 -21.32 5.92 17.18
CA ALA A 24 -20.68 4.78 17.83
C ALA A 24 -19.28 4.60 17.23
N GLY A 25 -18.35 5.46 17.64
CA GLY A 25 -16.93 5.26 17.37
C GLY A 25 -16.49 3.91 17.96
N MET A 26 -15.49 3.29 17.36
CA MET A 26 -14.97 2.01 17.84
C MET A 26 -14.70 2.01 19.34
N ALA A 27 -15.25 1.04 20.07
CA ALA A 27 -15.28 1.00 21.53
C ALA A 27 -14.91 -0.37 22.10
N GLY A 28 -14.46 -0.41 23.35
CA GLY A 28 -14.28 -1.63 24.12
C GLY A 28 -14.19 -1.42 25.62
N THR A 29 -14.27 -2.51 26.37
CA THR A 29 -14.25 -2.53 27.84
C THR A 29 -13.16 -3.43 28.39
N TYR A 30 -12.06 -2.85 28.87
CA TYR A 30 -10.99 -3.62 29.51
C TYR A 30 -11.28 -3.82 31.00
N LYS A 31 -11.20 -5.06 31.49
CA LYS A 31 -11.22 -5.38 32.92
C LYS A 31 -9.82 -5.75 33.40
N ASP A 32 -9.26 -4.99 34.32
CA ASP A 32 -7.92 -5.26 34.87
C ASP A 32 -7.91 -6.44 35.86
N ARG A 33 -6.72 -6.89 36.27
CA ARG A 33 -6.54 -7.95 37.28
C ARG A 33 -7.16 -7.65 38.65
N ASN A 34 -7.39 -6.38 38.96
CA ASN A 34 -7.99 -5.93 40.22
C ASN A 34 -9.53 -5.86 40.12
N GLY A 35 -10.10 -6.06 38.92
CA GLY A 35 -11.52 -6.00 38.63
C GLY A 35 -12.02 -4.61 38.22
N SER A 36 -11.15 -3.61 38.09
CA SER A 36 -11.48 -2.28 37.59
C SER A 36 -11.88 -2.35 36.12
N ILE A 37 -12.84 -1.52 35.73
CA ILE A 37 -13.37 -1.48 34.36
C ILE A 37 -12.90 -0.18 33.70
N HIS A 38 -12.23 -0.31 32.56
CA HIS A 38 -11.71 0.78 31.76
C HIS A 38 -12.42 0.80 30.40
N GLN A 39 -13.19 1.85 30.16
CA GLN A 39 -13.86 2.07 28.87
C GLN A 39 -12.91 2.79 27.92
N TRP A 40 -12.91 2.40 26.65
CA TRP A 40 -12.16 3.11 25.62
C TRP A 40 -12.94 3.25 24.32
N THR A 41 -12.65 4.32 23.57
CA THR A 41 -13.16 4.54 22.22
C THR A 41 -12.09 5.15 21.31
N ILE A 42 -12.29 5.15 20.00
CA ILE A 42 -11.45 5.88 19.04
C ILE A 42 -12.32 6.95 18.37
N ASN A 43 -11.83 8.19 18.37
CA ASN A 43 -12.56 9.29 17.75
C ASN A 43 -12.27 9.40 16.23
N PRO A 44 -13.07 10.17 15.47
CA PRO A 44 -12.84 10.38 14.04
C PRO A 44 -11.52 11.09 13.69
N SER A 45 -10.79 11.61 14.67
CA SER A 45 -9.45 12.20 14.49
C SER A 45 -8.33 11.21 14.79
N HIS A 46 -8.65 9.92 14.86
CA HIS A 46 -7.74 8.81 15.11
C HIS A 46 -7.05 8.85 16.48
N ALA A 47 -7.70 9.39 17.50
CA ALA A 47 -7.20 9.40 18.88
C ALA A 47 -7.92 8.37 19.74
N LEU A 48 -7.15 7.63 20.55
CA LEU A 48 -7.70 6.78 21.61
C LEU A 48 -8.23 7.68 22.73
N ILE A 49 -9.47 7.45 23.12
CA ILE A 49 -10.11 8.04 24.29
C ILE A 49 -10.20 6.94 25.35
N TRP A 50 -9.46 7.10 26.44
CA TRP A 50 -9.42 6.18 27.56
C TRP A 50 -10.15 6.81 28.75
N GLU A 51 -11.21 6.16 29.24
CA GLU A 51 -12.04 6.63 30.36
C GLU A 51 -12.54 8.07 30.17
N GLY A 52 -12.95 8.39 28.94
CA GLY A 52 -13.46 9.71 28.55
C GLY A 52 -12.39 10.78 28.32
N SER A 53 -11.10 10.45 28.49
CA SER A 53 -9.98 11.38 28.26
C SER A 53 -9.09 10.92 27.11
N ALA A 54 -8.60 11.86 26.30
CA ALA A 54 -7.68 11.51 25.21
C ALA A 54 -6.36 10.92 25.76
N TYR A 55 -5.99 9.75 25.28
CA TYR A 55 -4.71 9.10 25.54
C TYR A 55 -3.73 9.41 24.39
N LEU A 56 -2.75 10.27 24.68
CA LEU A 56 -1.75 10.74 23.72
C LEU A 56 -0.34 10.34 24.22
N PRO A 57 0.11 9.10 23.97
CA PRO A 57 1.36 8.62 24.55
C PRO A 57 2.58 9.25 23.90
N PHE A 58 3.55 9.59 24.75
CA PHE A 58 4.91 9.96 24.37
C PHE A 58 5.87 9.05 25.15
N GLY A 59 6.36 8.03 24.47
CA GLY A 59 7.02 6.89 25.11
C GLY A 59 8.20 6.34 24.33
N ILE A 60 8.67 5.17 24.78
CA ILE A 60 9.71 4.41 24.10
C ILE A 60 9.29 2.97 23.86
N VAL A 61 9.97 2.30 22.92
CA VAL A 61 9.98 0.84 22.89
C VAL A 61 11.06 0.38 23.87
N LEU A 62 10.66 -0.36 24.90
CA LEU A 62 11.55 -0.94 25.90
C LEU A 62 11.70 -2.43 25.61
N GLU A 63 12.89 -2.83 25.14
CA GLU A 63 13.25 -4.25 25.06
C GLU A 63 13.70 -4.76 26.43
N SER A 64 12.94 -5.66 27.03
CA SER A 64 13.28 -6.25 28.32
C SER A 64 14.44 -7.24 28.17
N LYS A 65 15.53 -7.00 28.90
CA LYS A 65 16.67 -7.93 28.96
C LYS A 65 16.27 -9.24 29.62
N TYR A 66 15.39 -9.19 30.63
CA TYR A 66 14.91 -10.38 31.32
C TYR A 66 14.15 -11.33 30.37
N LEU A 67 13.36 -10.77 29.46
CA LEU A 67 12.62 -11.56 28.46
C LEU A 67 13.51 -11.97 27.27
N ALA A 68 14.36 -11.07 26.79
CA ALA A 68 15.15 -11.26 25.57
C ALA A 68 16.39 -12.14 25.78
N SER A 69 17.15 -11.88 26.83
CA SER A 69 18.50 -12.43 27.04
C SER A 69 18.59 -13.48 28.16
N GLY A 70 17.49 -13.72 28.89
CA GLY A 70 17.38 -14.78 29.89
C GLY A 70 16.88 -14.28 31.25
N GLN A 71 16.24 -15.18 31.99
CA GLN A 71 15.49 -14.88 33.22
C GLN A 71 16.40 -14.83 34.47
N THR A 72 17.47 -14.04 34.43
CA THR A 72 18.41 -13.84 35.55
C THR A 72 18.05 -12.60 36.37
N GLU A 73 18.47 -12.58 37.64
CA GLU A 73 18.27 -11.41 38.52
C GLU A 73 19.04 -10.16 38.04
N GLU A 74 20.20 -10.34 37.40
CA GLU A 74 20.93 -9.23 36.76
C GLU A 74 20.12 -8.61 35.62
N ASN A 75 19.50 -9.42 34.76
CA ASN A 75 18.67 -8.91 33.68
C ASN A 75 17.40 -8.24 34.22
N TYR A 76 16.78 -8.79 35.26
CA TYR A 76 15.63 -8.15 35.93
C TYR A 76 16.00 -6.83 36.61
N SER A 77 17.19 -6.76 37.21
CA SER A 77 17.72 -5.54 37.83
C SER A 77 18.02 -4.47 36.78
N ALA A 78 18.53 -4.86 35.61
CA ALA A 78 18.74 -3.96 34.49
C ALA A 78 17.42 -3.38 33.95
N ASP A 79 16.37 -4.20 33.83
CA ASP A 79 15.04 -3.74 33.45
C ASP A 79 14.45 -2.79 34.51
N SER A 80 14.64 -3.10 35.79
CA SER A 80 14.22 -2.24 36.91
C SER A 80 14.89 -0.87 36.87
N LEU A 81 16.20 -0.83 36.60
CA LEU A 81 16.96 0.41 36.44
C LEU A 81 16.50 1.20 35.20
N ALA A 82 16.22 0.53 34.09
CA ALA A 82 15.68 1.17 32.89
C ALA A 82 14.33 1.83 33.17
N VAL A 83 13.41 1.14 33.85
CA VAL A 83 12.10 1.69 34.26
C VAL A 83 12.26 2.91 35.19
N GLN A 84 13.18 2.85 36.16
CA GLN A 84 13.46 4.00 37.03
C GLN A 84 14.04 5.20 36.27
N THR A 85 14.89 4.94 35.28
CA THR A 85 15.48 5.97 34.41
C THR A 85 14.39 6.67 33.59
N LEU A 86 13.45 5.91 33.02
CA LEU A 86 12.30 6.46 32.28
C LEU A 86 11.44 7.36 33.17
N LYS A 87 11.11 6.91 34.37
CA LYS A 87 10.34 7.71 35.33
C LYS A 87 11.05 9.01 35.68
N SER A 88 12.36 8.94 35.91
CA SER A 88 13.17 10.12 36.26
C SER A 88 13.23 11.13 35.11
N ALA A 89 13.14 10.67 33.85
CA ALA A 89 13.01 11.52 32.67
C ALA A 89 11.58 12.03 32.41
N GLY A 90 10.59 11.60 33.20
CA GLY A 90 9.18 11.94 33.02
C GLY A 90 8.48 11.15 31.90
N ILE A 91 9.04 10.01 31.49
CA ILE A 91 8.43 9.10 30.52
C ILE A 91 7.57 8.08 31.26
N GLY A 92 6.28 8.02 30.92
CA GLY A 92 5.29 7.17 31.57
C GLY A 92 4.53 6.22 30.63
N ASP A 93 4.95 6.15 29.36
CA ASP A 93 4.36 5.30 28.33
C ASP A 93 5.46 4.45 27.69
N ILE A 94 5.22 3.15 27.53
CA ILE A 94 6.14 2.25 26.81
C ILE A 94 5.41 1.28 25.87
N ILE A 95 6.16 0.74 24.92
CA ILE A 95 5.85 -0.55 24.29
C ILE A 95 6.85 -1.56 24.83
N LEU A 96 6.36 -2.59 25.52
CA LEU A 96 7.19 -3.69 26.01
C LEU A 96 7.49 -4.63 24.84
N ARG A 97 8.78 -4.79 24.51
CA ARG A 97 9.29 -5.75 23.54
C ARG A 97 10.04 -6.87 24.27
N ALA A 98 9.73 -8.11 23.92
CA ALA A 98 10.33 -9.28 24.56
C ALA A 98 11.66 -9.75 23.91
N GLY A 99 12.03 -9.20 22.75
CA GLY A 99 13.26 -9.52 21.99
C GLY A 99 13.25 -10.88 21.26
N LYS A 100 12.28 -11.74 21.58
CA LYS A 100 11.93 -12.98 20.88
C LYS A 100 10.43 -13.18 20.91
N GLY A 101 9.94 -14.19 20.22
CA GLY A 101 8.51 -14.46 20.18
C GLY A 101 7.90 -14.70 21.57
N ILE A 102 6.81 -13.98 21.86
CA ILE A 102 6.20 -14.00 23.19
C ILE A 102 5.65 -15.37 23.58
N SER A 103 5.27 -16.21 22.61
CA SER A 103 4.76 -17.55 22.91
C SER A 103 5.86 -18.53 23.35
N ALA A 104 7.12 -18.20 23.05
CA ALA A 104 8.29 -18.95 23.52
C ALA A 104 8.74 -18.57 24.94
N ILE A 105 7.99 -17.71 25.63
CA ILE A 105 8.34 -17.20 26.97
C ILE A 105 7.36 -17.77 28.00
N PRO A 106 7.86 -18.27 29.14
CA PRO A 106 6.97 -18.70 30.22
C PRO A 106 6.08 -17.56 30.73
N PRO A 107 4.76 -17.78 30.94
CA PRO A 107 3.83 -16.73 31.37
C PRO A 107 4.25 -16.02 32.66
N GLU A 108 4.86 -16.74 33.60
CA GLU A 108 5.37 -16.19 34.87
C GLU A 108 6.52 -15.20 34.68
N ALA A 109 7.34 -15.38 33.65
CA ALA A 109 8.41 -14.45 33.32
C ALA A 109 7.83 -13.15 32.73
N VAL A 110 6.82 -13.28 31.85
CA VAL A 110 6.07 -12.13 31.33
C VAL A 110 5.37 -11.39 32.48
N GLN A 111 4.68 -12.12 33.36
CA GLN A 111 4.00 -11.57 34.54
C GLN A 111 4.95 -10.74 35.40
N ARG A 112 6.16 -11.23 35.67
CA ARG A 112 7.14 -10.55 36.51
C ARG A 112 7.54 -9.17 35.95
N VAL A 113 7.69 -9.06 34.64
CA VAL A 113 7.98 -7.76 34.00
C VAL A 113 6.76 -6.86 33.98
N ILE A 114 5.55 -7.41 33.76
CA ILE A 114 4.30 -6.65 33.89
C ILE A 114 4.15 -6.08 35.31
N ASP A 115 4.44 -6.88 36.34
CA ASP A 115 4.37 -6.44 37.74
C ASP A 115 5.36 -5.30 38.03
N LEU A 116 6.55 -5.36 37.44
CA LEU A 116 7.52 -4.26 37.51
C LEU A 116 6.93 -2.97 36.92
N LEU A 117 6.34 -3.02 35.74
CA LEU A 117 5.73 -1.85 35.08
C LEU A 117 4.56 -1.27 35.89
N GLU A 118 3.68 -2.15 36.37
CA GLU A 118 2.52 -1.78 37.19
C GLU A 118 2.93 -1.16 38.52
N SER A 119 3.90 -1.76 39.23
CA SER A 119 4.42 -1.21 40.49
C SER A 119 5.09 0.16 40.31
N ALA A 120 5.63 0.40 39.11
CA ALA A 120 6.22 1.67 38.73
C ALA A 120 5.18 2.70 38.26
N GLY A 121 3.92 2.32 38.04
CA GLY A 121 2.86 3.19 37.52
C GLY A 121 3.05 3.56 36.04
N ILE A 122 3.70 2.68 35.26
CA ILE A 122 3.92 2.86 33.83
C ILE A 122 2.69 2.37 33.05
N ARG A 123 2.26 3.15 32.05
CA ARG A 123 1.29 2.71 31.05
C ARG A 123 2.02 2.00 29.92
N TYR A 124 1.47 0.91 29.42
CA TYR A 124 2.19 0.09 28.45
C TYR A 124 1.30 -0.52 27.36
N GLY A 125 1.86 -0.62 26.17
CA GLY A 125 1.46 -1.61 25.18
C GLY A 125 2.38 -2.83 25.22
N VAL A 126 1.90 -3.98 24.75
CA VAL A 126 2.71 -5.20 24.62
C VAL A 126 2.90 -5.53 23.16
N GLU A 127 4.16 -5.57 22.71
CA GLU A 127 4.51 -6.11 21.40
C GLU A 127 4.51 -7.64 21.47
N ILE A 128 3.61 -8.26 20.70
CA ILE A 128 3.46 -9.71 20.65
C ILE A 128 4.58 -10.33 19.81
N SER A 129 4.75 -9.80 18.58
CA SER A 129 5.76 -10.16 17.57
C SER A 129 6.38 -11.55 17.77
N ASP A 130 5.71 -12.58 17.25
CA ASP A 130 5.98 -13.96 17.63
C ASP A 130 6.47 -14.89 16.48
N PRO A 131 7.67 -14.66 15.92
CA PRO A 131 8.31 -15.57 14.95
C PRO A 131 9.08 -16.73 15.65
N PRO A 132 9.32 -17.87 14.97
CA PRO A 132 9.18 -18.10 13.53
C PRO A 132 7.88 -18.79 13.11
N TYR A 133 7.28 -18.25 12.05
CA TYR A 133 6.18 -18.86 11.32
C TYR A 133 6.65 -19.92 10.35
N THR A 134 5.73 -20.76 9.88
CA THR A 134 5.94 -21.54 8.66
C THR A 134 6.33 -20.59 7.50
N PRO A 135 7.50 -20.78 6.87
CA PRO A 135 7.93 -19.95 5.74
C PRO A 135 6.96 -20.05 4.57
N LEU A 136 6.69 -18.91 3.93
CA LEU A 136 5.92 -18.91 2.69
C LEU A 136 6.74 -19.63 1.60
N THR A 137 6.11 -20.57 0.91
CA THR A 137 6.71 -21.25 -0.25
C THR A 137 5.86 -21.00 -1.49
N GLY A 138 6.49 -20.64 -2.61
CA GLY A 138 5.75 -20.37 -3.84
C GLY A 138 6.61 -20.03 -5.05
N TYR A 139 5.97 -19.95 -6.21
CA TYR A 139 6.62 -19.65 -7.48
C TYR A 139 6.73 -18.14 -7.69
N VAL A 140 7.95 -17.63 -7.93
CA VAL A 140 8.20 -16.20 -8.18
C VAL A 140 8.01 -15.87 -9.66
N ILE A 141 7.06 -14.98 -9.96
CA ILE A 141 6.67 -14.63 -11.33
C ILE A 141 7.29 -13.30 -11.74
N GLN A 142 8.53 -13.37 -12.22
CA GLN A 142 9.29 -12.21 -12.69
C GLN A 142 9.99 -12.51 -14.03
N PRO A 143 9.24 -12.66 -15.13
CA PRO A 143 9.81 -13.00 -16.44
C PRO A 143 10.76 -11.93 -17.02
N SER A 144 10.74 -10.71 -16.49
CA SER A 144 11.71 -9.66 -16.85
C SER A 144 13.10 -9.90 -16.26
N VAL A 145 13.15 -10.53 -15.07
CA VAL A 145 14.39 -10.78 -14.31
C VAL A 145 14.88 -12.20 -14.58
N ASN A 146 13.98 -13.17 -14.51
CA ASN A 146 14.29 -14.59 -14.66
C ASN A 146 14.18 -15.04 -16.12
N ARG A 147 15.12 -14.54 -16.95
CA ARG A 147 15.16 -14.83 -18.39
C ARG A 147 16.56 -15.06 -18.94
N TYR A 148 16.63 -15.71 -20.09
CA TYR A 148 17.82 -15.79 -20.91
C TYR A 148 17.49 -15.79 -22.40
N ASP A 149 18.15 -14.88 -23.12
CA ASP A 149 17.85 -14.57 -24.51
C ASP A 149 18.84 -15.23 -25.49
N GLY A 150 18.49 -15.23 -26.78
CA GLY A 150 19.42 -15.57 -27.87
C GLY A 150 19.67 -17.07 -28.05
N ILE A 151 18.72 -17.92 -27.63
CA ILE A 151 18.84 -19.37 -27.79
C ILE A 151 18.52 -19.75 -29.24
N ARG A 152 19.44 -20.44 -29.92
CA ARG A 152 19.27 -20.89 -31.32
C ARG A 152 19.56 -22.37 -31.56
N GLN A 153 20.42 -22.96 -30.73
CA GLN A 153 20.85 -24.35 -30.86
C GLN A 153 20.40 -25.16 -29.64
N PRO A 154 20.16 -26.48 -29.81
CA PRO A 154 19.99 -27.39 -28.70
C PRO A 154 21.19 -27.37 -27.76
N GLY A 155 20.96 -27.65 -26.47
CA GLY A 155 22.00 -27.65 -25.45
C GLY A 155 21.41 -27.57 -24.05
N GLU A 156 22.27 -27.50 -23.05
CA GLU A 156 21.87 -27.26 -21.66
C GLU A 156 22.14 -25.80 -21.29
N ILE A 157 21.18 -25.16 -20.62
CA ILE A 157 21.29 -23.79 -20.16
C ILE A 157 21.28 -23.79 -18.63
N THR A 158 22.43 -23.44 -18.05
CA THR A 158 22.61 -23.43 -16.59
C THR A 158 22.44 -22.03 -16.01
N ARG A 159 21.59 -21.85 -14.99
CA ARG A 159 21.36 -20.56 -14.34
C ARG A 159 21.50 -20.67 -12.84
N LYS A 160 22.19 -19.71 -12.21
CA LYS A 160 22.20 -19.59 -10.76
C LYS A 160 20.84 -19.10 -10.29
N VAL A 161 20.26 -19.80 -9.32
CA VAL A 161 18.98 -19.46 -8.70
C VAL A 161 19.13 -19.68 -7.20
N GLU A 162 19.04 -18.60 -6.44
CA GLU A 162 19.18 -18.63 -4.98
C GLU A 162 17.91 -19.17 -4.31
N ASP A 163 18.09 -19.86 -3.18
CA ASP A 163 17.03 -20.33 -2.28
C ASP A 163 15.88 -21.08 -2.95
N THR A 164 16.22 -21.86 -3.98
CA THR A 164 15.28 -22.56 -4.84
C THR A 164 15.58 -24.05 -4.86
N LYS A 165 14.54 -24.88 -4.73
CA LYS A 165 14.64 -26.35 -4.90
C LYS A 165 14.20 -26.80 -6.28
N THR A 166 13.19 -26.15 -6.85
CA THR A 166 12.62 -26.48 -8.15
C THR A 166 12.29 -25.20 -8.91
N ALA A 167 12.28 -25.27 -10.23
CA ALA A 167 11.80 -24.18 -11.07
C ALA A 167 10.95 -24.74 -12.22
N VAL A 168 9.86 -24.03 -12.53
CA VAL A 168 9.19 -24.20 -13.83
C VAL A 168 9.99 -23.44 -14.87
N TYR A 169 10.17 -24.02 -16.06
CA TYR A 169 10.82 -23.34 -17.18
C TYR A 169 9.92 -23.33 -18.41
N VAL A 170 10.12 -22.31 -19.25
CA VAL A 170 9.47 -22.14 -20.54
C VAL A 170 10.51 -21.68 -21.55
N ILE A 171 10.63 -22.38 -22.68
CA ILE A 171 11.36 -21.92 -23.85
C ILE A 171 10.33 -21.48 -24.88
N CYS A 172 10.42 -20.24 -25.34
CA CYS A 172 9.45 -19.64 -26.26
C CYS A 172 10.13 -18.77 -27.32
N ASP A 173 9.42 -18.51 -28.41
CA ASP A 173 9.84 -17.56 -29.43
C ASP A 173 9.92 -16.14 -28.86
N ALA A 174 11.05 -15.45 -29.08
CA ALA A 174 11.31 -14.13 -28.51
C ALA A 174 10.31 -13.05 -28.96
N ARG A 175 9.66 -13.25 -30.12
CA ARG A 175 8.77 -12.26 -30.75
C ARG A 175 7.30 -12.62 -30.59
N SER A 176 6.91 -13.87 -30.87
CA SER A 176 5.51 -14.30 -30.76
C SER A 176 5.13 -14.78 -29.37
N GLY A 177 6.10 -15.18 -28.55
CA GLY A 177 5.84 -15.82 -27.26
C GLY A 177 5.31 -17.25 -27.38
N ASP A 178 5.32 -17.84 -28.58
CA ASP A 178 4.87 -19.22 -28.79
C ASP A 178 5.79 -20.18 -28.03
N ILE A 179 5.18 -21.04 -27.22
CA ILE A 179 5.87 -22.01 -26.37
C ILE A 179 6.42 -23.14 -27.23
N ALA A 180 7.73 -23.35 -27.17
CA ALA A 180 8.42 -24.46 -27.82
C ALA A 180 8.69 -25.63 -26.85
N SER A 181 8.93 -25.35 -25.57
CA SER A 181 9.13 -26.37 -24.54
C SER A 181 8.78 -25.83 -23.16
N THR A 182 8.25 -26.67 -22.27
CA THR A 182 8.02 -26.36 -20.85
C THR A 182 8.36 -27.56 -19.99
N GLY A 183 8.62 -27.31 -18.72
CA GLY A 183 8.73 -28.39 -17.74
C GLY A 183 9.20 -27.88 -16.39
N GLN A 184 9.65 -28.83 -15.57
CA GLN A 184 10.25 -28.55 -14.28
C GLN A 184 11.68 -29.06 -14.22
N VAL A 185 12.51 -28.35 -13.47
CA VAL A 185 13.89 -28.74 -13.18
C VAL A 185 14.14 -28.60 -11.69
N VAL A 186 14.95 -29.51 -11.15
CA VAL A 186 15.42 -29.44 -9.77
C VAL A 186 16.69 -28.61 -9.74
N ALA A 187 16.80 -27.72 -8.77
CA ALA A 187 18.01 -26.95 -8.54
C ALA A 187 19.04 -27.80 -7.76
N ALA A 188 20.27 -27.84 -8.25
CA ALA A 188 21.40 -28.50 -7.60
C ALA A 188 22.52 -27.47 -7.36
N GLY A 189 23.00 -27.35 -6.12
CA GLY A 189 24.05 -26.38 -5.77
C GLY A 189 23.68 -24.92 -6.05
N GLY A 190 22.39 -24.55 -5.94
CA GLY A 190 21.90 -23.21 -6.28
C GLY A 190 21.89 -22.90 -7.77
N GLN A 191 21.84 -23.93 -8.62
CA GLN A 191 21.75 -23.79 -10.08
C GLN A 191 20.65 -24.67 -10.65
N ILE A 192 19.95 -24.17 -11.66
CA ILE A 192 19.06 -24.97 -12.51
C ILE A 192 19.76 -25.27 -13.83
N ALA A 193 19.56 -26.47 -14.35
CA ALA A 193 20.05 -26.90 -15.66
C ALA A 193 18.84 -27.23 -16.54
N VAL A 194 18.58 -26.37 -17.55
CA VAL A 194 17.41 -26.51 -18.42
C VAL A 194 17.82 -27.14 -19.74
N PRO A 195 17.28 -28.33 -20.08
CA PRO A 195 17.54 -28.94 -21.38
C PRO A 195 16.76 -28.22 -22.48
N ASN A 196 17.47 -27.60 -23.42
CA ASN A 196 16.91 -27.11 -24.66
C ASN A 196 17.09 -28.16 -25.76
N LYS A 197 15.99 -28.75 -26.23
CA LYS A 197 15.99 -29.65 -27.40
C LYS A 197 15.61 -28.92 -28.69
N VAL A 198 15.26 -27.63 -28.62
CA VAL A 198 14.72 -26.87 -29.73
C VAL A 198 15.86 -26.36 -30.61
N ARG A 199 15.85 -26.76 -31.88
CA ARG A 199 16.62 -26.14 -32.95
C ARG A 199 15.71 -25.17 -33.68
N SER A 200 16.01 -23.88 -33.63
CA SER A 200 15.17 -22.83 -34.23
C SER A 200 16.02 -21.85 -35.03
N SER A 201 15.50 -21.41 -36.17
CA SER A 201 16.09 -20.29 -36.94
C SER A 201 15.74 -18.92 -36.36
N ARG A 202 14.78 -18.87 -35.41
CA ARG A 202 14.37 -17.66 -34.70
C ARG A 202 14.98 -17.63 -33.31
N ASP A 203 15.20 -16.43 -32.79
CA ASP A 203 15.65 -16.25 -31.41
C ASP A 203 14.61 -16.81 -30.44
N GLN A 204 15.05 -17.72 -29.56
CA GLN A 204 14.26 -18.24 -28.46
C GLN A 204 14.72 -17.61 -27.15
N VAL A 205 13.79 -17.54 -26.19
CA VAL A 205 14.02 -17.07 -24.83
C VAL A 205 13.65 -18.17 -23.86
N LEU A 206 14.52 -18.42 -22.88
CA LEU A 206 14.22 -19.20 -21.69
C LEU A 206 13.68 -18.25 -20.62
N LEU A 207 12.52 -18.57 -20.08
CA LEU A 207 11.97 -18.01 -18.85
C LEU A 207 11.97 -19.09 -17.78
N TYR A 208 12.27 -18.72 -16.54
CA TYR A 208 12.19 -19.64 -15.41
C TYR A 208 11.49 -19.00 -14.21
N TYR A 209 10.73 -19.82 -13.48
CA TYR A 209 9.87 -19.42 -12.38
C TYR A 209 10.26 -20.26 -11.17
N PRO A 210 11.19 -19.76 -10.34
CA PRO A 210 11.72 -20.53 -9.23
C PRO A 210 10.71 -20.65 -8.10
N GLN A 211 10.61 -21.83 -7.50
CA GLN A 211 9.90 -22.04 -6.25
C GLN A 211 10.82 -21.68 -5.08
N LYS A 212 10.59 -20.51 -4.48
CA LYS A 212 11.38 -19.99 -3.36
C LYS A 212 10.70 -20.28 -2.02
N VAL A 213 11.52 -20.33 -0.97
CA VAL A 213 11.09 -20.39 0.43
C VAL A 213 11.51 -19.11 1.14
N PHE A 214 10.54 -18.36 1.65
CA PHE A 214 10.76 -17.06 2.31
C PHE A 214 10.85 -17.25 3.83
N THR A 215 12.08 -17.40 4.33
CA THR A 215 12.38 -17.59 5.76
C THR A 215 12.44 -16.27 6.52
N SER A 216 12.51 -16.34 7.86
CA SER A 216 12.73 -15.17 8.73
C SER A 216 14.07 -14.46 8.47
N GLU A 217 15.06 -15.17 7.93
CA GLU A 217 16.38 -14.64 7.56
C GLU A 217 16.40 -14.01 6.16
N SER A 218 15.36 -14.25 5.36
CA SER A 218 15.24 -13.70 4.02
C SER A 218 15.19 -12.17 4.06
N ARG A 219 15.89 -11.51 3.13
CA ARG A 219 15.85 -10.04 2.96
C ARG A 219 14.44 -9.50 2.76
N GLU A 220 13.58 -10.32 2.17
CA GLU A 220 12.19 -9.99 1.82
C GLU A 220 11.19 -10.63 2.79
N ARG A 221 11.62 -10.89 4.04
CA ARG A 221 10.72 -11.31 5.12
C ARG A 221 9.53 -10.34 5.22
N GLY A 222 8.34 -10.89 5.41
CA GLY A 222 7.16 -10.07 5.64
C GLY A 222 5.87 -10.86 5.73
N LEU A 223 5.59 -11.72 4.74
CA LEU A 223 4.37 -12.53 4.75
C LEU A 223 4.72 -14.00 5.02
N PRO A 224 4.35 -14.56 6.18
CA PRO A 224 4.47 -16.00 6.43
C PRO A 224 3.35 -16.78 5.72
N ASP A 225 3.42 -18.11 5.75
CA ASP A 225 2.32 -18.96 5.32
C ASP A 225 1.20 -18.97 6.38
N LEU A 226 0.37 -17.93 6.34
CA LEU A 226 -0.78 -17.80 7.25
C LEU A 226 -1.78 -18.93 7.05
N TRP A 227 -1.96 -19.38 5.80
CA TRP A 227 -2.95 -20.40 5.45
C TRP A 227 -2.68 -21.73 6.16
N SER A 228 -1.41 -22.11 6.27
CA SER A 228 -1.04 -23.37 6.93
C SER A 228 -0.80 -23.23 8.43
N SER A 229 -0.46 -22.04 8.95
CA SER A 229 0.07 -21.88 10.33
C SER A 229 -0.74 -21.00 11.27
N TYR A 230 -1.78 -20.32 10.78
CA TYR A 230 -2.54 -19.35 11.58
C TYR A 230 -3.12 -19.92 12.88
N ASP A 231 -3.75 -21.10 12.83
CA ASP A 231 -4.40 -21.69 14.01
C ASP A 231 -3.39 -22.03 15.10
N HIS A 232 -2.27 -22.64 14.73
CA HIS A 232 -1.20 -22.95 15.68
C HIS A 232 -0.62 -21.66 16.29
N HIS A 233 -0.42 -20.64 15.47
CA HIS A 233 0.06 -19.33 15.91
C HIS A 233 -0.88 -18.67 16.93
N ARG A 234 -2.17 -18.63 16.61
CA ARG A 234 -3.24 -18.13 17.49
C ARG A 234 -3.22 -18.85 18.83
N ASP A 235 -3.19 -20.18 18.81
CA ASP A 235 -3.28 -20.99 20.02
C ASP A 235 -2.04 -20.82 20.92
N ASN A 236 -0.85 -20.65 20.32
CA ASN A 236 0.38 -20.38 21.06
C ASN A 236 0.33 -19.01 21.77
N ILE A 237 -0.07 -17.94 21.05
CA ILE A 237 -0.21 -16.60 21.65
C ILE A 237 -1.22 -16.63 22.80
N VAL A 238 -2.41 -17.18 22.56
CA VAL A 238 -3.47 -17.25 23.58
C VAL A 238 -3.03 -18.11 24.76
N GLY A 239 -2.36 -19.24 24.50
CA GLY A 239 -1.91 -20.18 25.51
C GLY A 239 -0.90 -19.60 26.51
N VAL A 240 -0.17 -18.54 26.11
CA VAL A 240 0.72 -17.78 27.01
C VAL A 240 0.02 -16.56 27.58
N LEU A 241 -0.51 -15.66 26.75
CA LEU A 241 -0.97 -14.35 27.20
C LEU A 241 -2.23 -14.40 28.06
N SER A 242 -3.12 -15.38 27.84
CA SER A 242 -4.32 -15.55 28.69
C SER A 242 -4.00 -15.89 30.16
N LYS A 243 -2.77 -16.34 30.44
CA LYS A 243 -2.29 -16.64 31.80
C LYS A 243 -1.66 -15.42 32.49
N VAL A 244 -1.39 -14.35 31.75
CA VAL A 244 -0.82 -13.11 32.28
C VAL A 244 -1.93 -12.23 32.81
N LYS A 245 -1.82 -11.82 34.07
CA LYS A 245 -2.73 -10.93 34.77
C LYS A 245 -2.30 -9.48 34.59
N PHE A 246 -2.80 -8.86 33.52
CA PHE A 246 -2.55 -7.45 33.21
C PHE A 246 -3.27 -6.52 34.19
N GLY A 247 -2.61 -5.44 34.61
CA GLY A 247 -3.16 -4.45 35.51
C GLY A 247 -3.68 -3.20 34.79
N PRO A 248 -4.00 -2.14 35.56
CA PRO A 248 -4.57 -0.90 35.02
C PRO A 248 -3.62 -0.12 34.11
N GLY A 249 -2.34 -0.51 33.99
CA GLY A 249 -1.37 0.10 33.10
C GLY A 249 -1.49 -0.34 31.63
N LEU A 250 -2.11 -1.49 31.33
CA LEU A 250 -2.25 -1.98 29.95
C LEU A 250 -3.10 -1.03 29.10
N ARG A 251 -2.63 -0.69 27.89
CA ARG A 251 -3.35 0.18 26.95
C ARG A 251 -3.61 -0.44 25.59
N PHE A 252 -2.77 -1.33 25.08
CA PHE A 252 -2.95 -1.95 23.77
C PHE A 252 -2.03 -3.17 23.56
N PHE A 253 -2.37 -3.99 22.57
CA PHE A 253 -1.42 -4.94 21.97
C PHE A 253 -0.96 -4.41 20.62
N ILE A 254 0.28 -4.72 20.24
CA ILE A 254 0.82 -4.34 18.94
C ILE A 254 1.53 -5.52 18.26
N ASP A 255 1.40 -5.57 16.94
CA ASP A 255 2.04 -6.54 16.06
C ASP A 255 1.83 -8.01 16.49
N PRO A 256 0.57 -8.51 16.52
CA PRO A 256 0.29 -9.94 16.77
C PRO A 256 1.04 -10.92 15.85
N PHE A 257 1.46 -10.46 14.66
CA PHE A 257 2.33 -11.23 13.79
C PHE A 257 3.81 -10.80 13.91
N SER A 258 4.14 -9.65 13.32
CA SER A 258 5.47 -9.04 13.36
C SER A 258 5.38 -7.59 12.90
N GLU A 259 6.27 -6.72 13.38
CA GLU A 259 6.41 -5.35 12.87
C GLU A 259 6.81 -5.28 11.38
N TYR A 260 7.38 -6.36 10.83
CA TYR A 260 7.74 -6.47 9.40
C TYR A 260 6.61 -7.04 8.54
N PHE A 261 5.45 -7.33 9.12
CA PHE A 261 4.36 -8.00 8.44
C PHE A 261 3.89 -7.24 7.20
N GLY A 262 3.88 -7.89 6.04
CA GLY A 262 3.46 -7.25 4.79
C GLY A 262 4.03 -7.90 3.52
N VAL A 263 3.75 -7.29 2.37
CA VAL A 263 4.12 -7.81 1.05
C VAL A 263 5.22 -6.94 0.42
N ARG A 264 6.39 -7.52 0.16
CA ARG A 264 7.59 -6.80 -0.32
C ARG A 264 8.40 -7.67 -1.30
N GLY A 265 9.21 -7.03 -2.15
CA GLY A 265 10.12 -7.76 -3.04
C GLY A 265 9.44 -8.82 -3.91
N ASP A 266 10.05 -9.99 -4.02
CA ASP A 266 9.54 -11.13 -4.77
C ASP A 266 8.21 -11.66 -4.22
N VAL A 267 7.96 -11.56 -2.91
CA VAL A 267 6.69 -11.99 -2.27
C VAL A 267 5.48 -11.33 -2.94
N ARG A 268 5.64 -10.10 -3.48
CA ARG A 268 4.57 -9.42 -4.24
C ARG A 268 4.09 -10.22 -5.45
N TYR A 269 5.00 -10.93 -6.10
CA TYR A 269 4.79 -11.68 -7.34
C TYR A 269 4.91 -13.19 -7.13
N THR A 270 4.86 -13.65 -5.88
CA THR A 270 4.86 -15.07 -5.55
C THR A 270 3.45 -15.62 -5.57
N ILE A 271 3.22 -16.71 -6.29
CA ILE A 271 2.02 -17.54 -6.14
C ILE A 271 2.32 -18.63 -5.09
N PRO A 272 1.67 -18.61 -3.92
CA PRO A 272 1.90 -19.60 -2.88
C PRO A 272 1.56 -21.00 -3.38
N ALA A 273 2.34 -21.99 -2.93
CA ALA A 273 2.20 -23.37 -3.36
C ALA A 273 1.62 -24.30 -2.28
N SER A 274 1.33 -23.79 -1.08
CA SER A 274 0.83 -24.62 0.02
C SER A 274 -0.59 -25.16 -0.27
N PRO A 275 -0.90 -26.41 0.16
CA PRO A 275 -2.23 -26.98 -0.01
C PRO A 275 -3.34 -26.12 0.61
N GLU A 276 -3.10 -25.55 1.79
CA GLU A 276 -4.08 -24.75 2.52
C GLU A 276 -4.40 -23.44 1.78
N PHE A 277 -3.39 -22.78 1.20
CA PHE A 277 -3.62 -21.64 0.31
C PHE A 277 -4.50 -22.04 -0.89
N ARG A 278 -4.17 -23.15 -1.57
CA ARG A 278 -4.92 -23.62 -2.75
C ARG A 278 -6.37 -23.92 -2.40
N MET A 279 -6.62 -24.50 -1.23
CA MET A 279 -7.97 -24.79 -0.73
C MET A 279 -8.78 -23.49 -0.50
N GLU A 280 -8.21 -22.51 0.19
CA GLU A 280 -8.91 -21.24 0.42
C GLU A 280 -9.13 -20.45 -0.88
N TYR A 281 -8.15 -20.44 -1.78
CA TYR A 281 -8.28 -19.76 -3.06
C TYR A 281 -9.33 -20.42 -3.95
N THR A 282 -9.42 -21.75 -3.93
CA THR A 282 -10.49 -22.53 -4.58
C THR A 282 -11.86 -22.07 -4.09
N ALA A 283 -12.06 -21.97 -2.77
CA ALA A 283 -13.32 -21.54 -2.18
C ALA A 283 -13.64 -20.06 -2.50
N TRP A 284 -12.63 -19.21 -2.59
CA TRP A 284 -12.81 -17.81 -2.99
C TRP A 284 -13.22 -17.68 -4.46
N LEU A 285 -12.54 -18.37 -5.38
CA LEU A 285 -12.88 -18.38 -6.80
C LEU A 285 -14.31 -18.89 -7.04
N ALA A 286 -14.69 -19.98 -6.36
CA ALA A 286 -16.03 -20.54 -6.46
C ALA A 286 -17.12 -19.55 -6.00
N ARG A 287 -16.86 -18.78 -4.93
CA ARG A 287 -17.78 -17.74 -4.44
C ARG A 287 -17.85 -16.52 -5.37
N LYS A 288 -16.73 -16.13 -5.97
CA LYS A 288 -16.67 -14.95 -6.86
C LYS A 288 -17.37 -15.18 -8.19
N TYR A 289 -17.14 -16.33 -8.82
CA TYR A 289 -17.57 -16.60 -10.18
C TYR A 289 -18.85 -17.45 -10.29
N GLY A 290 -19.16 -18.28 -9.28
CA GLY A 290 -20.35 -19.12 -9.29
C GLY A 290 -20.26 -20.33 -10.24
N ASN A 291 -19.77 -20.16 -11.47
CA ASN A 291 -19.49 -21.22 -12.44
C ASN A 291 -18.14 -21.04 -13.18
N MET A 292 -17.62 -22.14 -13.75
CA MET A 292 -16.33 -22.15 -14.44
C MET A 292 -16.29 -21.28 -15.72
N GLY A 293 -17.42 -21.14 -16.42
CA GLY A 293 -17.48 -20.33 -17.64
C GLY A 293 -17.20 -18.86 -17.38
N ASP A 294 -17.72 -18.33 -16.26
CA ASP A 294 -17.46 -16.95 -15.84
C ASP A 294 -16.00 -16.73 -15.43
N LEU A 295 -15.37 -17.72 -14.77
CA LEU A 295 -13.94 -17.67 -14.47
C LEU A 295 -13.11 -17.69 -15.75
N ASP A 296 -13.38 -18.61 -16.67
CA ASP A 296 -12.64 -18.73 -17.92
C ASP A 296 -12.72 -17.44 -18.75
N LEU A 297 -13.93 -16.87 -18.84
CA LEU A 297 -14.14 -15.59 -19.52
C LEU A 297 -13.36 -14.46 -18.84
N ALA A 298 -13.44 -14.35 -17.51
CA ALA A 298 -12.76 -13.30 -16.75
C ALA A 298 -11.23 -13.44 -16.79
N TRP A 299 -10.72 -14.67 -16.81
CA TRP A 299 -9.29 -14.95 -16.93
C TRP A 299 -8.80 -14.91 -18.37
N GLY A 300 -9.70 -14.90 -19.36
CA GLY A 300 -9.36 -14.87 -20.78
C GLY A 300 -8.78 -16.19 -21.29
N ILE A 301 -9.26 -17.34 -20.77
CA ILE A 301 -8.80 -18.67 -21.18
C ILE A 301 -9.29 -18.96 -22.61
N LEU A 302 -8.37 -19.21 -23.54
CA LEU A 302 -8.71 -19.29 -24.98
C LEU A 302 -9.31 -20.63 -25.43
N GLN A 303 -9.14 -21.71 -24.65
CA GLN A 303 -9.54 -23.07 -25.04
C GLN A 303 -10.50 -23.76 -24.05
N HIS A 304 -10.97 -23.05 -23.00
CA HIS A 304 -11.93 -23.56 -22.01
C HIS A 304 -11.61 -24.95 -21.42
N ASP A 305 -10.35 -25.14 -21.02
CA ASP A 305 -9.83 -26.44 -20.59
C ASP A 305 -9.62 -26.56 -19.06
N ILE A 306 -9.95 -25.51 -18.28
CA ILE A 306 -9.83 -25.57 -16.81
C ILE A 306 -11.02 -26.37 -16.26
N ALA A 307 -10.76 -27.56 -15.73
CA ALA A 307 -11.83 -28.48 -15.36
C ALA A 307 -12.53 -28.11 -14.04
N SER A 308 -11.87 -27.35 -13.17
CA SER A 308 -12.39 -27.01 -11.84
C SER A 308 -11.70 -25.82 -11.20
N TYR A 309 -12.33 -25.23 -10.18
CA TYR A 309 -11.70 -24.21 -9.33
C TYR A 309 -10.44 -24.71 -8.61
N ALA A 310 -10.40 -26.00 -8.26
CA ALA A 310 -9.22 -26.62 -7.65
C ALA A 310 -8.04 -26.66 -8.64
N GLU A 311 -8.32 -26.90 -9.92
CA GLU A 311 -7.32 -26.73 -10.97
C GLU A 311 -6.92 -25.27 -11.11
N ALA A 312 -7.87 -24.34 -11.21
CA ALA A 312 -7.58 -22.91 -11.33
C ALA A 312 -6.68 -22.38 -10.20
N ALA A 313 -6.93 -22.79 -8.96
CA ALA A 313 -6.21 -22.31 -7.78
C ALA A 313 -4.74 -22.74 -7.70
N ARG A 314 -4.33 -23.79 -8.45
CA ARG A 314 -2.92 -24.22 -8.51
C ARG A 314 -2.18 -23.70 -9.74
N LEU A 315 -2.87 -23.05 -10.68
CA LEU A 315 -2.26 -22.56 -11.91
C LEU A 315 -1.26 -21.43 -11.64
N ILE A 316 -0.12 -21.50 -12.33
CA ILE A 316 0.98 -20.56 -12.24
C ILE A 316 0.94 -19.65 -13.48
N PRO A 317 0.76 -18.33 -13.36
CA PRO A 317 0.82 -17.43 -14.50
C PRO A 317 2.25 -17.34 -15.00
N LEU A 318 2.42 -17.36 -16.32
CA LEU A 318 3.73 -17.22 -16.97
C LEU A 318 4.00 -15.79 -17.45
N TRP A 319 3.23 -14.81 -16.97
CA TRP A 319 3.38 -13.39 -17.31
C TRP A 319 3.25 -12.50 -16.08
N GLN A 320 3.89 -11.33 -16.13
CA GLN A 320 3.68 -10.22 -15.20
C GLN A 320 3.70 -8.91 -16.00
N GLY A 321 2.67 -8.08 -15.83
CA GLY A 321 2.47 -6.89 -16.66
C GLY A 321 2.45 -7.27 -18.15
N THR A 322 3.28 -6.61 -18.96
CA THR A 322 3.40 -6.88 -20.40
C THR A 322 4.57 -7.82 -20.75
N ARG A 323 5.08 -8.58 -19.78
CA ARG A 323 6.29 -9.40 -19.92
C ARG A 323 6.00 -10.86 -19.59
N GLY A 324 6.66 -11.78 -20.29
CA GLY A 324 6.46 -13.23 -20.14
C GLY A 324 5.63 -13.84 -21.26
N VAL A 325 5.04 -15.00 -20.99
CA VAL A 325 4.22 -15.76 -21.94
C VAL A 325 2.75 -15.71 -21.54
N ALA A 326 1.89 -15.52 -22.53
CA ALA A 326 0.44 -15.43 -22.39
C ALA A 326 -0.22 -16.79 -22.10
N ALA A 327 0.16 -17.42 -20.99
CA ALA A 327 -0.33 -18.72 -20.57
C ALA A 327 -0.25 -18.90 -19.04
N VAL A 328 -1.10 -19.79 -18.52
CA VAL A 328 -1.01 -20.33 -17.16
C VAL A 328 -0.56 -21.79 -17.22
N TYR A 329 0.25 -22.22 -16.25
CA TYR A 329 0.88 -23.55 -16.21
C TYR A 329 0.44 -24.33 -14.97
N ASP A 330 0.16 -25.61 -15.15
CA ASP A 330 -0.13 -26.56 -14.08
C ASP A 330 1.11 -27.39 -13.75
N ASP A 331 1.62 -27.18 -12.54
CA ASP A 331 2.85 -27.78 -12.06
C ASP A 331 2.73 -29.27 -11.70
N ILE A 332 1.50 -29.80 -11.68
CA ILE A 332 1.22 -31.22 -11.42
C ILE A 332 1.06 -31.99 -12.72
N THR A 333 0.32 -31.43 -13.70
CA THR A 333 0.04 -32.14 -14.96
C THR A 333 1.04 -31.82 -16.07
N GLY A 334 1.81 -30.74 -15.93
CA GLY A 334 2.71 -30.21 -16.96
C GLY A 334 1.98 -29.55 -18.13
N LYS A 335 0.65 -29.40 -18.06
CA LYS A 335 -0.15 -28.72 -19.07
C LYS A 335 -0.09 -27.21 -18.87
N TYR A 336 -0.35 -26.47 -19.95
CA TYR A 336 -0.57 -25.03 -19.91
C TYR A 336 -1.81 -24.66 -20.70
N HIS A 337 -2.43 -23.55 -20.31
CA HIS A 337 -3.60 -22.98 -20.97
C HIS A 337 -3.26 -21.60 -21.50
N LYS A 338 -3.56 -21.31 -22.78
CA LYS A 338 -3.31 -19.99 -23.37
C LYS A 338 -4.32 -18.96 -22.85
N VAL A 339 -3.84 -17.73 -22.67
CA VAL A 339 -4.59 -16.64 -22.01
C VAL A 339 -4.53 -15.35 -22.84
N ASP A 340 -5.65 -14.63 -22.94
CA ASP A 340 -5.72 -13.25 -23.42
C ASP A 340 -5.28 -12.26 -22.31
N THR A 341 -3.96 -12.09 -22.14
CA THR A 341 -3.40 -11.33 -21.01
C THR A 341 -3.87 -9.88 -20.86
N PRO A 342 -4.12 -9.09 -21.93
CA PRO A 342 -4.66 -7.73 -21.78
C PRO A 342 -6.06 -7.65 -21.15
N ARG A 343 -6.84 -8.74 -21.22
CA ARG A 343 -8.19 -8.82 -20.64
C ARG A 343 -8.27 -9.68 -19.39
N SER A 344 -7.17 -10.35 -19.02
CA SER A 344 -7.16 -11.33 -17.93
C SER A 344 -7.26 -10.68 -16.56
N SER A 345 -8.20 -11.17 -15.76
CA SER A 345 -8.40 -10.76 -14.36
C SER A 345 -7.55 -11.55 -13.37
N PHE A 346 -6.68 -12.47 -13.82
CA PHE A 346 -5.89 -13.35 -12.93
C PHE A 346 -5.15 -12.57 -11.83
N TRP A 347 -4.40 -11.54 -12.22
CA TRP A 347 -3.58 -10.78 -11.27
C TRP A 347 -4.40 -9.91 -10.32
N SER A 348 -5.51 -9.35 -10.80
CA SER A 348 -6.44 -8.62 -9.92
C SER A 348 -7.12 -9.56 -8.93
N ASP A 349 -7.53 -10.74 -9.37
CA ASP A 349 -8.14 -11.75 -8.51
C ASP A 349 -7.19 -12.26 -7.45
N PHE A 350 -5.96 -12.59 -7.83
CA PHE A 350 -4.96 -13.05 -6.88
C PHE A 350 -4.63 -11.95 -5.85
N ALA A 351 -4.49 -10.69 -6.30
CA ALA A 351 -4.25 -9.57 -5.40
C ALA A 351 -5.44 -9.32 -4.44
N GLU A 352 -6.67 -9.42 -4.96
CA GLU A 352 -7.90 -9.27 -4.17
C GLU A 352 -8.04 -10.40 -3.15
N PHE A 353 -7.87 -11.66 -3.56
CA PHE A 353 -7.91 -12.82 -2.67
C PHE A 353 -6.86 -12.70 -1.56
N ARG A 354 -5.60 -12.42 -1.92
CA ARG A 354 -4.52 -12.27 -0.92
C ARG A 354 -4.86 -11.18 0.08
N ALA A 355 -5.34 -10.02 -0.38
CA ALA A 355 -5.74 -8.95 0.51
C ALA A 355 -6.92 -9.36 1.41
N PHE A 356 -7.94 -10.00 0.85
CA PHE A 356 -9.10 -10.48 1.59
C PHE A 356 -8.75 -11.51 2.67
N SER A 357 -7.97 -12.54 2.31
CA SER A 357 -7.59 -13.63 3.22
C SER A 357 -6.63 -13.15 4.32
N VAL A 358 -5.58 -12.40 3.95
CA VAL A 358 -4.65 -11.81 4.94
C VAL A 358 -5.37 -10.91 5.93
N ARG A 359 -6.30 -10.08 5.43
CA ARG A 359 -7.14 -9.23 6.28
C ARG A 359 -7.96 -10.05 7.28
N ALA A 360 -8.59 -11.13 6.82
CA ALA A 360 -9.41 -11.98 7.68
C ALA A 360 -8.59 -12.59 8.84
N TYR A 361 -7.33 -13.00 8.59
CA TYR A 361 -6.44 -13.46 9.65
C TYR A 361 -6.03 -12.35 10.62
N MET A 362 -5.77 -11.12 10.13
CA MET A 362 -5.47 -9.99 11.01
C MET A 362 -6.64 -9.65 11.93
N ASP A 363 -7.85 -9.56 11.37
CA ASP A 363 -9.05 -9.28 12.15
C ASP A 363 -9.37 -10.42 13.13
N GLY A 364 -9.27 -11.68 12.68
CA GLY A 364 -9.46 -12.85 13.51
C GLY A 364 -8.50 -12.90 14.69
N MET A 365 -7.22 -12.57 14.47
CA MET A 365 -6.22 -12.55 15.53
C MET A 365 -6.51 -11.45 16.54
N ALA A 366 -6.82 -10.24 16.07
CA ALA A 366 -7.19 -9.13 16.94
C ALA A 366 -8.43 -9.46 17.80
N ASP A 367 -9.46 -10.05 17.20
CA ASP A 367 -10.69 -10.43 17.89
C ASP A 367 -10.44 -11.55 18.91
N VAL A 368 -9.52 -12.49 18.64
CA VAL A 368 -9.16 -13.55 19.59
C VAL A 368 -8.33 -13.00 20.74
N VAL A 369 -7.33 -12.15 20.47
CA VAL A 369 -6.52 -11.50 21.53
C VAL A 369 -7.43 -10.68 22.45
N LYS A 370 -8.35 -9.87 21.90
CA LYS A 370 -9.28 -9.08 22.72
C LYS A 370 -10.18 -9.94 23.61
N ARG A 371 -10.73 -11.03 23.06
CA ARG A 371 -11.66 -11.91 23.79
C ARG A 371 -10.98 -12.79 24.83
N SER A 372 -9.80 -13.31 24.51
CA SER A 372 -9.14 -14.35 25.31
C SER A 372 -8.03 -13.82 26.23
N VAL A 373 -7.54 -12.60 26.00
CA VAL A 373 -6.43 -12.01 26.76
C VAL A 373 -6.87 -10.76 27.52
N ALA A 374 -7.17 -9.68 26.80
CA ALA A 374 -7.64 -8.43 27.37
C ALA A 374 -8.26 -7.55 26.27
N GLU A 375 -9.45 -7.01 26.54
CA GLU A 375 -10.20 -6.17 25.60
C GLU A 375 -9.66 -4.73 25.56
N VAL A 376 -8.44 -4.60 25.06
CA VAL A 376 -7.76 -3.33 24.74
C VAL A 376 -7.55 -3.24 23.21
N PRO A 377 -7.31 -2.03 22.65
CA PRO A 377 -7.00 -1.88 21.24
C PRO A 377 -5.88 -2.82 20.76
N VAL A 378 -6.05 -3.39 19.57
CA VAL A 378 -4.99 -4.16 18.87
C VAL A 378 -4.51 -3.36 17.66
N VAL A 379 -3.21 -3.11 17.59
CA VAL A 379 -2.57 -2.27 16.57
C VAL A 379 -1.64 -3.10 15.69
N TYR A 380 -1.62 -2.81 14.38
CA TYR A 380 -0.64 -3.38 13.45
C TYR A 380 0.29 -2.31 12.90
N THR A 381 1.58 -2.60 12.84
CA THR A 381 2.55 -1.78 12.11
C THR A 381 2.30 -1.93 10.61
N ALA A 382 1.91 -0.83 9.97
CA ALA A 382 1.60 -0.77 8.55
C ALA A 382 2.88 -0.70 7.72
N SER A 383 3.54 -1.85 7.60
CA SER A 383 4.88 -1.98 7.03
C SER A 383 4.93 -1.74 5.51
N GLY A 384 3.77 -1.61 4.85
CA GLY A 384 3.59 -1.31 3.43
C GLY A 384 2.32 -0.49 3.17
N PHE A 385 1.94 -0.35 1.91
CA PHE A 385 0.70 0.33 1.49
C PHE A 385 -0.20 -0.68 0.79
N GLU A 386 -0.80 -1.56 1.58
CA GLU A 386 -1.52 -2.74 1.10
C GLU A 386 -3.00 -2.69 1.49
N PRO A 387 -3.93 -3.16 0.64
CA PRO A 387 -5.37 -3.08 0.91
C PRO A 387 -5.83 -3.81 2.18
N PHE A 388 -5.09 -4.81 2.65
CA PHE A 388 -5.42 -5.54 3.87
C PHE A 388 -5.20 -4.73 5.16
N PHE A 389 -4.50 -3.59 5.09
CA PHE A 389 -4.42 -2.64 6.21
C PHE A 389 -5.62 -1.68 6.27
N VAL A 390 -6.53 -1.68 5.30
CA VAL A 390 -7.71 -0.79 5.32
C VAL A 390 -8.90 -1.50 5.96
N GLY A 391 -9.40 -0.98 7.09
CA GLY A 391 -10.62 -1.44 7.77
C GLY A 391 -11.83 -1.64 6.85
N ARG A 392 -12.26 -2.89 6.62
CA ARG A 392 -13.48 -3.19 5.82
C ARG A 392 -14.57 -3.96 6.57
N SER A 393 -14.31 -4.36 7.81
CA SER A 393 -15.26 -5.01 8.70
C SER A 393 -15.64 -4.07 9.85
N SER A 394 -16.73 -4.35 10.56
CA SER A 394 -17.07 -3.71 11.84
C SER A 394 -16.31 -4.32 13.04
N THR A 395 -15.59 -5.42 12.85
CA THR A 395 -14.74 -6.07 13.87
C THR A 395 -13.28 -6.17 13.40
N GLY A 396 -12.37 -6.72 14.22
CA GLY A 396 -10.94 -6.81 13.92
C GLY A 396 -10.06 -5.79 14.64
N PHE A 397 -8.90 -5.46 14.06
CA PHE A 397 -7.93 -4.57 14.69
C PHE A 397 -8.42 -3.12 14.79
N ASP A 398 -7.79 -2.35 15.69
CA ASP A 398 -8.28 -1.06 16.16
C ASP A 398 -7.33 0.09 15.81
N GLY A 399 -6.15 -0.18 15.24
CA GLY A 399 -5.24 0.88 14.85
C GLY A 399 -4.09 0.45 13.96
N LEU A 400 -3.42 1.45 13.40
CA LEU A 400 -2.21 1.29 12.61
C LEU A 400 -1.05 2.08 13.23
N ALA A 401 0.12 1.46 13.27
CA ALA A 401 1.37 2.13 13.61
C ALA A 401 2.14 2.52 12.34
N VAL A 402 2.65 3.75 12.31
CA VAL A 402 3.62 4.21 11.33
C VAL A 402 4.93 3.44 11.53
N PRO A 403 5.44 2.72 10.51
CA PRO A 403 6.66 1.94 10.64
C PRO A 403 7.90 2.83 10.75
N ALA A 404 8.85 2.40 11.59
CA ALA A 404 10.11 3.08 11.85
C ALA A 404 10.91 3.44 10.58
N ALA A 405 11.16 4.73 10.37
CA ALA A 405 11.77 5.29 9.16
C ALA A 405 13.20 5.81 9.38
N ASP A 406 14.06 5.65 8.38
CA ASP A 406 15.46 6.11 8.39
C ASP A 406 15.60 7.56 7.88
N GLY A 407 14.67 8.47 8.24
CA GLY A 407 14.74 9.92 7.95
C GLY A 407 13.42 10.58 7.54
N ASP A 408 13.38 11.91 7.55
CA ASP A 408 12.15 12.74 7.47
C ASP A 408 11.33 12.58 6.18
N ALA A 409 11.96 12.61 5.00
CA ALA A 409 11.23 12.46 3.74
C ALA A 409 10.56 11.07 3.63
N THR A 410 11.22 10.04 4.18
CA THR A 410 10.64 8.70 4.24
C THR A 410 9.57 8.59 5.34
N LEU A 411 9.68 9.38 6.42
CA LEU A 411 8.72 9.43 7.51
C LEU A 411 7.39 10.02 7.06
N ALA A 412 7.40 11.18 6.41
CA ALA A 412 6.20 11.81 5.87
C ALA A 412 5.46 10.86 4.90
N ALA A 413 6.21 10.21 4.00
CA ALA A 413 5.64 9.24 3.06
C ALA A 413 4.95 8.05 3.75
N ARG A 414 5.57 7.49 4.81
CA ARG A 414 5.01 6.38 5.59
C ARG A 414 3.80 6.82 6.41
N ALA A 415 3.91 7.92 7.13
CA ALA A 415 2.81 8.45 7.94
C ALA A 415 1.61 8.85 7.08
N GLY A 416 1.85 9.46 5.92
CA GLY A 416 0.80 9.80 4.96
C GLY A 416 0.08 8.58 4.38
N ARG A 417 0.80 7.49 4.14
CA ARG A 417 0.19 6.20 3.75
C ARG A 417 -0.68 5.62 4.87
N VAL A 418 -0.19 5.62 6.11
CA VAL A 418 -0.97 5.15 7.27
C VAL A 418 -2.23 5.97 7.45
N PHE A 419 -2.11 7.30 7.45
CA PHE A 419 -3.26 8.20 7.53
C PHE A 419 -4.27 7.91 6.42
N SER A 420 -3.80 7.76 5.18
CA SER A 420 -4.70 7.48 4.05
C SER A 420 -5.43 6.14 4.19
N MET A 421 -4.77 5.10 4.70
CA MET A 421 -5.41 3.80 4.94
C MET A 421 -6.46 3.92 6.06
N SER A 422 -6.12 4.57 7.18
CA SER A 422 -7.03 4.73 8.31
C SER A 422 -8.22 5.65 8.01
N GLU A 423 -8.06 6.71 7.21
CA GLU A 423 -9.18 7.58 6.79
C GLU A 423 -10.11 6.85 5.80
N THR A 424 -9.59 5.89 5.02
CA THR A 424 -10.40 5.09 4.10
C THR A 424 -11.10 3.90 4.76
N ALA A 425 -10.73 3.59 5.99
CA ALA A 425 -11.32 2.49 6.73
C ALA A 425 -12.79 2.78 7.07
N ILE A 426 -13.61 1.73 7.10
CA ILE A 426 -14.99 1.81 7.59
C ILE A 426 -15.02 2.12 9.09
N ARG A 427 -13.96 1.76 9.82
CA ARG A 427 -13.81 1.94 11.26
C ARG A 427 -12.84 3.07 11.56
N GLU A 428 -13.07 3.80 12.66
CA GLU A 428 -12.04 4.69 13.19
C GLU A 428 -10.87 3.85 13.73
N GLU A 429 -9.69 4.06 13.15
CA GLU A 429 -8.45 3.40 13.56
C GLU A 429 -7.57 4.38 14.34
N TRP A 430 -6.98 3.94 15.45
CA TRP A 430 -6.00 4.73 16.20
C TRP A 430 -4.67 4.76 15.44
N ILE A 431 -4.06 5.94 15.30
CA ILE A 431 -2.77 6.09 14.63
C ILE A 431 -1.67 6.36 15.67
N ILE A 432 -0.68 5.49 15.72
CA ILE A 432 0.56 5.68 16.51
C ILE A 432 1.79 5.61 15.63
N SER A 433 2.96 5.85 16.18
CA SER A 433 4.23 5.78 15.46
C SER A 433 5.31 5.07 16.27
N ARG A 434 6.16 4.35 15.54
CA ARG A 434 7.48 3.95 16.00
C ARG A 434 8.49 4.81 15.24
N LEU A 435 9.34 5.51 15.96
CA LEU A 435 10.46 6.25 15.40
C LEU A 435 11.73 5.53 15.81
N LYS A 436 12.57 5.11 14.86
CA LYS A 436 13.87 4.55 15.18
C LYS A 436 14.93 5.62 15.01
N PRO A 437 15.33 6.32 16.08
CA PRO A 437 16.38 7.30 15.95
C PRO A 437 17.70 6.60 15.71
N ALA A 438 18.28 6.81 14.53
CA ALA A 438 19.71 6.58 14.34
C ALA A 438 20.46 7.81 14.86
N ASP A 439 21.61 7.60 15.50
CA ASP A 439 22.46 8.68 16.03
C ASP A 439 22.88 9.70 14.95
N THR A 440 22.79 9.31 13.67
CA THR A 440 23.09 10.17 12.50
C THR A 440 21.88 10.93 11.95
N ILE A 441 20.64 10.60 12.34
CA ILE A 441 19.40 11.15 11.76
C ILE A 441 18.73 12.16 12.69
N TYR A 442 18.73 11.92 14.00
CA TYR A 442 18.19 12.86 15.00
C TYR A 442 19.28 13.36 15.94
N GLY A 443 20.38 13.83 15.36
CA GLY A 443 21.54 14.32 16.10
C GLY A 443 21.26 15.60 16.91
N THR A 444 20.17 16.32 16.59
CA THR A 444 19.77 17.54 17.30
C THR A 444 18.32 17.49 17.78
N ARG A 445 18.00 18.36 18.76
CA ARG A 445 16.64 18.56 19.24
C ARG A 445 15.69 19.01 18.14
N ALA A 446 16.17 19.83 17.21
CA ALA A 446 15.38 20.34 16.10
C ALA A 446 14.95 19.21 15.15
N ASP A 447 15.83 18.25 14.88
CA ASP A 447 15.55 17.11 14.01
C ASP A 447 14.43 16.24 14.60
N LEU A 448 14.56 15.87 15.89
CA LEU A 448 13.53 15.08 16.57
C LEU A 448 12.19 15.82 16.60
N TYR A 449 12.20 17.13 16.87
CA TYR A 449 10.97 17.93 16.91
C TYR A 449 10.36 18.08 15.52
N GLY A 450 11.18 18.15 14.47
CA GLY A 450 10.75 18.13 13.07
C GLY A 450 10.00 16.86 12.71
N ALA A 451 10.56 15.69 13.06
CA ALA A 451 9.91 14.40 12.83
C ALA A 451 8.61 14.23 13.64
N LEU A 452 8.63 14.57 14.93
CA LEU A 452 7.44 14.52 15.77
C LEU A 452 6.34 15.46 15.25
N ASN A 453 6.69 16.68 14.80
CA ASN A 453 5.73 17.59 14.18
C ASN A 453 5.22 17.10 12.83
N THR A 454 6.04 16.42 12.04
CA THR A 454 5.62 15.79 10.77
C THR A 454 4.56 14.72 11.03
N LEU A 455 4.81 13.82 11.99
CA LEU A 455 3.85 12.81 12.43
C LEU A 455 2.57 13.43 12.99
N ARG A 456 2.71 14.45 13.85
CA ARG A 456 1.59 15.23 14.41
C ARG A 456 0.73 15.85 13.32
N GLY A 457 1.37 16.47 12.33
CA GLY A 457 0.74 17.11 11.18
C GLY A 457 0.08 16.13 10.21
N LEU A 458 0.42 14.84 10.28
CA LEU A 458 -0.20 13.74 9.52
C LEU A 458 -1.17 12.91 10.39
N GLY A 459 -1.60 13.45 11.53
CA GLY A 459 -2.69 12.87 12.32
C GLY A 459 -2.28 11.80 13.33
N THR A 460 -1.00 11.45 13.46
CA THR A 460 -0.52 10.50 14.49
C THR A 460 -0.82 11.01 15.91
N LYS A 461 -1.28 10.13 16.79
CA LYS A 461 -1.70 10.44 18.18
C LYS A 461 -0.87 9.77 19.26
N GLY A 462 0.02 8.84 18.91
CA GLY A 462 0.99 8.24 19.83
C GLY A 462 2.40 8.20 19.23
N PHE A 463 3.41 8.45 20.06
CA PHE A 463 4.80 8.61 19.64
C PHE A 463 5.72 7.74 20.50
N PHE A 464 6.34 6.73 19.90
CA PHE A 464 7.26 5.83 20.59
C PHE A 464 8.64 5.84 19.92
N LEU A 465 9.67 6.18 20.69
CA LEU A 465 11.06 6.06 20.22
C LEU A 465 11.58 4.63 20.42
N ASP A 466 12.00 3.98 19.34
CA ASP A 466 12.71 2.71 19.34
C ASP A 466 14.21 2.97 19.42
N VAL A 467 14.65 3.37 20.62
CA VAL A 467 16.04 3.68 20.96
C VAL A 467 16.54 2.68 21.99
N LYS A 468 17.74 2.13 21.76
CA LYS A 468 18.34 1.20 22.72
C LYS A 468 18.86 1.94 23.96
N ALA A 469 18.70 1.31 25.12
CA ALA A 469 19.13 1.88 26.40
C ALA A 469 20.66 2.08 26.51
N ASP A 470 21.45 1.39 25.69
CA ASP A 470 22.91 1.53 25.59
C ASP A 470 23.37 2.61 24.59
N SER A 471 22.44 3.26 23.87
CA SER A 471 22.79 4.37 22.99
C SER A 471 23.36 5.55 23.81
N PRO A 472 24.47 6.17 23.37
CA PRO A 472 25.01 7.38 24.01
C PRO A 472 24.01 8.54 24.08
N SER A 473 23.06 8.57 23.14
CA SER A 473 22.05 9.62 23.01
C SER A 473 20.80 9.36 23.86
N TYR A 474 20.68 8.19 24.52
CA TYR A 474 19.45 7.72 25.15
C TYR A 474 18.84 8.74 26.11
N ILE A 475 19.58 9.18 27.13
CA ILE A 475 19.09 10.14 28.15
C ILE A 475 18.67 11.48 27.54
N THR A 476 19.45 11.97 26.59
CA THR A 476 19.19 13.23 25.88
C THR A 476 17.88 13.15 25.09
N LEU A 477 17.65 12.05 24.37
CA LEU A 477 16.42 11.82 23.61
C LEU A 477 15.19 11.72 24.52
N LEU A 478 15.30 11.05 25.68
CA LEU A 478 14.21 11.00 26.67
C LEU A 478 13.84 12.41 27.16
N GLY A 479 14.84 13.23 27.49
CA GLY A 479 14.62 14.62 27.92
C GLY A 479 13.92 15.46 26.86
N TRP A 480 14.36 15.35 25.60
CA TRP A 480 13.73 16.06 24.49
C TRP A 480 12.29 15.61 24.24
N LEU A 481 12.02 14.30 24.27
CA LEU A 481 10.68 13.74 24.13
C LEU A 481 9.74 14.22 25.24
N SER A 482 10.20 14.18 26.50
CA SER A 482 9.45 14.66 27.67
C SER A 482 9.07 16.14 27.54
N ASP A 483 10.01 16.98 27.10
CA ASP A 483 9.74 18.41 26.89
C ASP A 483 8.79 18.67 25.72
N PHE A 484 8.88 17.89 24.65
CA PHE A 484 7.93 17.97 23.53
C PHE A 484 6.53 17.58 23.99
N ALA A 485 6.42 16.48 24.75
CA ALA A 485 5.14 15.99 25.29
C ALA A 485 4.45 17.07 26.14
N LYS A 486 5.18 17.77 27.03
CA LYS A 486 4.63 18.88 27.83
C LYS A 486 4.07 20.02 26.96
N THR A 487 4.66 20.24 25.79
CA THR A 487 4.20 21.27 24.85
C THR A 487 2.90 20.83 24.17
N VAL A 488 2.84 19.58 23.71
CA VAL A 488 1.66 19.05 23.00
C VAL A 488 0.47 18.82 23.93
N VAL A 489 0.68 18.34 25.16
CA VAL A 489 -0.41 18.10 26.12
C VAL A 489 -1.16 19.40 26.49
N ARG A 490 -0.52 20.56 26.34
CA ARG A 490 -1.18 21.87 26.52
C ARG A 490 -2.11 22.24 25.36
N ASP A 491 -1.89 21.66 24.19
CA ASP A 491 -2.75 21.82 23.01
C ASP A 491 -4.00 20.93 23.13
N LYS A 492 -5.05 21.48 23.73
CA LYS A 492 -6.33 20.78 23.92
C LYS A 492 -7.03 20.43 22.60
N GLN A 493 -6.63 21.03 21.48
CA GLN A 493 -7.23 20.75 20.16
C GLN A 493 -6.60 19.53 19.50
N PHE A 494 -5.40 19.13 19.91
CA PHE A 494 -4.65 18.10 19.21
C PHE A 494 -5.36 16.75 19.16
N ALA A 495 -6.08 16.35 20.22
CA ALA A 495 -6.84 15.10 20.23
C ALA A 495 -7.97 15.06 19.17
N GLY A 496 -8.52 16.22 18.80
CA GLY A 496 -9.54 16.37 17.75
C GLY A 496 -8.98 16.89 16.43
N PHE A 497 -7.65 16.96 16.28
CA PHE A 497 -7.03 17.41 15.04
C PHE A 497 -6.95 16.27 14.02
N ALA A 498 -7.47 16.51 12.83
CA ALA A 498 -7.26 15.68 11.65
C ALA A 498 -6.66 16.54 10.51
N PRO A 499 -5.67 16.02 9.77
CA PRO A 499 -5.10 16.73 8.64
C PRO A 499 -6.10 16.87 7.50
N ARG A 500 -5.97 17.97 6.76
CA ARG A 500 -6.70 18.16 5.51
C ARG A 500 -5.91 17.51 4.38
N VAL A 501 -6.60 16.79 3.50
CA VAL A 501 -5.95 15.97 2.47
C VAL A 501 -6.59 16.16 1.09
N VAL A 502 -5.73 16.23 0.08
CA VAL A 502 -6.03 15.96 -1.33
C VAL A 502 -5.40 14.62 -1.67
N TYR A 503 -6.19 13.69 -2.20
CA TYR A 503 -5.69 12.35 -2.52
C TYR A 503 -5.21 12.25 -3.97
N TYR A 504 -4.27 11.34 -4.22
CA TYR A 504 -3.88 10.90 -5.56
C TYR A 504 -3.83 9.36 -5.67
N PRO A 505 -4.05 8.77 -6.86
CA PRO A 505 -3.93 7.33 -7.05
C PRO A 505 -2.52 6.83 -6.71
N ALA A 506 -2.39 5.72 -5.99
CA ALA A 506 -1.09 5.13 -5.67
C ALA A 506 -0.21 4.85 -6.91
N SER A 507 -0.84 4.67 -8.08
CA SER A 507 -0.21 4.43 -9.38
C SER A 507 0.29 5.70 -10.09
N LEU A 508 0.00 6.89 -9.58
CA LEU A 508 0.37 8.16 -10.21
C LEU A 508 1.89 8.34 -10.18
N GLU A 509 2.54 8.38 -11.35
CA GLU A 509 3.99 8.48 -11.46
C GLU A 509 4.55 9.75 -10.80
N ARG A 510 3.82 10.87 -10.94
CA ARG A 510 4.21 12.18 -10.40
C ARG A 510 3.70 12.44 -8.98
N GLY A 511 3.03 11.46 -8.36
CA GLY A 511 2.47 11.59 -7.02
C GLY A 511 3.56 11.56 -5.96
N ALA A 512 3.57 12.54 -5.06
CA ALA A 512 4.52 12.58 -3.96
C ALA A 512 3.86 13.11 -2.69
N VAL A 513 4.13 12.44 -1.56
CA VAL A 513 3.68 12.93 -0.25
C VAL A 513 4.37 14.25 0.06
N ARG A 514 3.57 15.31 0.14
CA ARG A 514 4.03 16.66 0.49
C ARG A 514 2.91 17.48 1.10
N GLN A 515 3.29 18.52 1.82
CA GLN A 515 2.37 19.54 2.30
C GLN A 515 2.37 20.72 1.33
N PHE A 516 1.19 21.23 0.99
CA PHE A 516 1.01 22.47 0.26
C PHE A 516 1.28 23.68 1.15
N THR A 517 1.47 24.84 0.54
CA THR A 517 1.69 26.11 1.27
C THR A 517 0.53 26.48 2.20
N SER A 518 -0.66 25.97 1.93
CA SER A 518 -1.85 26.12 2.75
C SER A 518 -1.97 25.16 3.93
N GLY A 519 -1.01 24.24 4.09
CA GLY A 519 -1.01 23.22 5.15
C GLY A 519 -1.79 21.95 4.81
N VAL A 520 -2.42 21.86 3.63
CA VAL A 520 -3.12 20.65 3.15
C VAL A 520 -2.10 19.64 2.61
N TRP A 521 -2.30 18.36 2.89
CA TRP A 521 -1.42 17.29 2.43
C TRP A 521 -1.88 16.69 1.11
N TRP A 522 -0.91 16.33 0.25
CA TRP A 522 -1.14 15.52 -0.93
C TRP A 522 -0.75 14.07 -0.63
N LEU A 523 -1.71 13.16 -0.48
CA LEU A 523 -1.45 11.80 0.00
C LEU A 523 -1.92 10.72 -0.99
N PRO A 524 -1.23 9.56 -1.06
CA PRO A 524 -1.63 8.48 -1.93
C PRO A 524 -2.91 7.80 -1.42
N SER A 525 -3.71 7.26 -2.33
CA SER A 525 -4.91 6.47 -2.01
C SER A 525 -4.89 5.14 -2.75
N LEU A 526 -5.41 4.10 -2.09
CA LEU A 526 -5.70 2.79 -2.70
C LEU A 526 -7.02 2.80 -3.49
N SER A 527 -7.72 3.92 -3.54
CA SER A 527 -8.94 4.05 -4.33
C SER A 527 -8.63 3.98 -5.83
N PRO A 528 -9.55 3.43 -6.64
CA PRO A 528 -9.37 3.37 -8.08
C PRO A 528 -9.10 4.74 -8.69
N GLY A 529 -8.11 4.80 -9.58
CA GLY A 529 -7.79 6.01 -10.32
C GLY A 529 -6.66 5.78 -11.32
N MET A 530 -6.50 6.73 -12.23
CA MET A 530 -5.50 6.68 -13.28
C MET A 530 -5.03 8.07 -13.67
N GLU A 531 -3.79 8.14 -14.14
CA GLU A 531 -3.24 9.34 -14.75
C GLU A 531 -3.93 9.64 -16.09
N ILE A 532 -4.25 10.91 -16.33
CA ILE A 532 -4.78 11.40 -17.60
C ILE A 532 -3.64 12.03 -18.39
N LYS A 533 -3.42 11.54 -19.61
CA LYS A 533 -2.43 12.11 -20.52
C LYS A 533 -2.94 13.40 -21.15
N THR A 534 -2.64 14.52 -20.49
CA THR A 534 -3.01 15.86 -20.95
C THR A 534 -2.11 16.42 -22.04
N GLY A 535 -0.85 15.96 -22.17
CA GLY A 535 0.13 16.64 -23.02
C GLY A 535 0.60 17.98 -22.41
N GLY A 536 1.63 18.58 -23.00
CA GLY A 536 2.20 19.84 -22.50
C GLY A 536 2.82 19.76 -21.11
N ASP A 537 2.84 20.90 -20.42
CA ASP A 537 3.32 21.06 -19.05
C ASP A 537 2.20 20.95 -17.99
N LEU A 538 1.11 20.27 -18.36
CA LEU A 538 -0.01 19.94 -17.46
C LEU A 538 0.10 18.49 -17.00
N ALA A 539 -0.40 18.25 -15.79
CA ALA A 539 -0.60 16.91 -15.27
C ALA A 539 -2.01 16.80 -14.69
N ALA A 540 -2.61 15.62 -14.87
CA ALA A 540 -3.94 15.36 -14.36
C ALA A 540 -4.12 13.88 -14.03
N TYR A 541 -5.07 13.60 -13.14
CA TYR A 541 -5.55 12.25 -12.87
C TYR A 541 -7.04 12.27 -12.57
N ILE A 542 -7.70 11.15 -12.80
CA ILE A 542 -9.04 10.89 -12.31
C ILE A 542 -8.96 9.86 -11.20
N MET A 543 -9.75 10.05 -10.15
CA MET A 543 -9.87 9.05 -9.11
C MET A 543 -11.24 9.07 -8.45
N VAL A 544 -11.63 7.92 -7.91
CA VAL A 544 -12.74 7.83 -6.97
C VAL A 544 -12.25 8.37 -5.64
N HIS A 545 -12.88 9.44 -5.14
CA HIS A 545 -12.50 10.06 -3.87
C HIS A 545 -12.69 9.06 -2.73
N PRO A 546 -11.68 8.85 -1.85
CA PRO A 546 -11.72 7.79 -0.84
C PRO A 546 -12.85 7.94 0.18
N VAL A 547 -13.22 9.17 0.52
CA VAL A 547 -14.29 9.47 1.49
C VAL A 547 -15.65 9.62 0.80
N THR A 548 -15.84 10.58 -0.11
CA THR A 548 -17.14 10.85 -0.74
C THR A 548 -17.58 9.80 -1.77
N LYS A 549 -16.64 8.98 -2.28
CA LYS A 549 -16.86 7.98 -3.34
C LYS A 549 -17.23 8.55 -4.71
N ASP A 550 -17.15 9.86 -4.90
CA ASP A 550 -17.37 10.50 -6.20
C ASP A 550 -16.12 10.40 -7.09
N ALA A 551 -16.32 10.26 -8.40
CA ALA A 551 -15.22 10.38 -9.35
C ALA A 551 -14.89 11.86 -9.61
N GLU A 552 -13.63 12.23 -9.41
CA GLU A 552 -13.16 13.61 -9.56
C GLU A 552 -11.89 13.67 -10.42
N ILE A 553 -11.79 14.70 -11.25
CA ILE A 553 -10.60 14.99 -12.05
C ILE A 553 -9.76 16.02 -11.31
N TYR A 554 -8.49 15.72 -11.10
CA TYR A 554 -7.52 16.61 -10.50
C TYR A 554 -6.54 17.09 -11.55
N VAL A 555 -6.25 18.39 -11.56
CA VAL A 555 -5.33 19.00 -12.52
C VAL A 555 -4.38 19.97 -11.83
N TRP A 556 -3.12 19.97 -12.26
CA TRP A 556 -2.10 20.92 -11.82
C TRP A 556 -1.08 21.18 -12.93
N SER A 557 -0.33 22.27 -12.80
CA SER A 557 0.85 22.55 -13.61
C SER A 557 2.12 22.45 -12.75
N PRO A 558 2.99 21.46 -12.98
CA PRO A 558 4.21 21.28 -12.19
C PRO A 558 5.20 22.44 -12.27
N LYS A 559 5.22 23.20 -13.38
CA LYS A 559 6.26 24.22 -13.63
C LYS A 559 5.85 25.59 -13.12
N GLN A 560 4.68 26.07 -13.53
CA GLN A 560 4.24 27.44 -13.31
C GLN A 560 2.72 27.54 -13.21
N ASP A 561 2.22 28.61 -12.63
CA ASP A 561 0.80 28.95 -12.71
C ASP A 561 0.39 29.18 -14.17
N THR A 562 -0.75 28.63 -14.56
CA THR A 562 -1.34 28.84 -15.88
C THR A 562 -2.88 28.83 -15.79
N THR A 563 -3.54 29.20 -16.88
CA THR A 563 -4.98 29.04 -17.04
C THR A 563 -5.23 28.07 -18.17
N ILE A 564 -6.03 27.04 -17.90
CA ILE A 564 -6.46 26.08 -18.91
C ILE A 564 -7.88 26.39 -19.35
N HIS A 565 -8.21 26.05 -20.59
CA HIS A 565 -9.54 26.20 -21.13
C HIS A 565 -10.15 24.85 -21.47
N LEU A 566 -11.35 24.59 -20.95
CA LEU A 566 -12.11 23.36 -21.21
C LEU A 566 -13.34 23.68 -22.03
N ALA A 567 -13.56 22.97 -23.14
CA ALA A 567 -14.74 23.14 -23.99
C ALA A 567 -15.98 22.44 -23.39
N ILE A 568 -16.46 22.98 -22.28
CA ILE A 568 -17.60 22.45 -21.52
C ILE A 568 -18.75 23.46 -21.62
N ARG A 569 -19.95 22.95 -21.92
CA ARG A 569 -21.16 23.77 -22.13
C ARG A 569 -21.84 24.19 -20.83
N ASP A 570 -21.62 23.42 -19.78
CA ASP A 570 -22.21 23.65 -18.46
C ASP A 570 -21.23 24.34 -17.51
N SER A 571 -21.74 24.86 -16.40
CA SER A 571 -20.88 25.32 -15.31
C SER A 571 -20.23 24.14 -14.60
N ILE A 572 -18.97 24.29 -14.20
CA ILE A 572 -18.27 23.29 -13.41
C ILE A 572 -17.98 23.83 -12.01
N THR A 573 -17.78 22.92 -11.06
CA THR A 573 -17.29 23.30 -9.73
C THR A 573 -15.80 23.01 -9.65
N VAL A 574 -15.01 24.04 -9.40
CA VAL A 574 -13.58 23.94 -9.14
C VAL A 574 -13.37 24.01 -7.64
N VAL A 575 -12.73 23.00 -7.07
CA VAL A 575 -12.34 22.98 -5.66
C VAL A 575 -10.84 23.17 -5.61
N ASN A 576 -10.37 24.26 -4.99
CA ASN A 576 -8.94 24.49 -4.85
C ASN A 576 -8.33 23.52 -3.82
N SER A 577 -6.99 23.51 -3.71
CA SER A 577 -6.29 22.68 -2.73
C SER A 577 -6.65 22.98 -1.28
N ASN A 578 -7.29 24.13 -1.01
CA ASN A 578 -7.81 24.54 0.29
C ASN A 578 -9.28 24.15 0.48
N GLY A 579 -9.84 23.28 -0.36
CA GLY A 579 -11.24 22.84 -0.25
C GLY A 579 -12.28 23.92 -0.59
N GLU A 580 -11.87 25.12 -0.98
CA GLU A 580 -12.80 26.19 -1.33
C GLU A 580 -13.36 25.91 -2.72
N SER A 581 -14.69 25.90 -2.80
CA SER A 581 -15.42 25.61 -4.03
C SER A 581 -15.78 26.91 -4.75
N SER A 582 -15.54 26.95 -6.06
CA SER A 582 -15.94 28.04 -6.94
C SER A 582 -16.71 27.46 -8.12
N ASN A 583 -17.91 27.97 -8.37
CA ASN A 583 -18.68 27.62 -9.56
C ASN A 583 -18.23 28.52 -10.71
N ILE A 584 -17.64 27.92 -11.75
CA ILE A 584 -17.15 28.65 -12.92
C ILE A 584 -18.14 28.47 -14.07
N LYS A 585 -18.72 29.58 -14.52
CA LYS A 585 -19.63 29.61 -15.67
C LYS A 585 -18.84 29.62 -16.98
N GLN A 586 -19.42 29.02 -18.02
CA GLN A 586 -18.85 29.10 -19.35
C GLN A 586 -18.86 30.54 -19.89
N LYS A 587 -17.85 30.87 -20.70
CA LYS A 587 -17.79 32.04 -21.56
C LYS A 587 -17.33 31.59 -22.94
N ASN A 588 -18.09 31.92 -23.98
CA ASN A 588 -17.81 31.53 -25.37
C ASN A 588 -17.64 30.00 -25.57
N GLY A 589 -18.45 29.20 -24.86
CA GLY A 589 -18.40 27.73 -24.93
C GLY A 589 -17.18 27.10 -24.26
N ARG A 590 -16.43 27.87 -23.45
CA ARG A 590 -15.28 27.40 -22.69
C ARG A 590 -15.36 27.81 -21.23
N VAL A 591 -14.76 27.01 -20.37
CA VAL A 591 -14.51 27.35 -18.96
C VAL A 591 -13.02 27.58 -18.78
N ALA A 592 -12.65 28.72 -18.18
CA ALA A 592 -11.27 29.04 -17.82
C ALA A 592 -10.99 28.62 -16.37
N VAL A 593 -9.97 27.77 -16.17
CA VAL A 593 -9.58 27.25 -14.86
C VAL A 593 -8.13 27.62 -14.58
N ARG A 594 -7.89 28.35 -13.48
CA ARG A 594 -6.53 28.62 -13.03
C ARG A 594 -5.96 27.37 -12.35
N VAL A 595 -4.78 26.95 -12.79
CA VAL A 595 -4.06 25.79 -12.24
C VAL A 595 -2.65 26.21 -11.86
N GLY A 596 -2.22 25.82 -10.66
CA GLY A 596 -0.88 26.08 -10.14
C GLY A 596 -0.14 24.78 -9.87
N ARG A 597 0.84 24.83 -8.98
CA ARG A 597 1.61 23.64 -8.56
C ARG A 597 0.83 22.66 -7.70
N ASP A 598 -0.25 23.13 -7.06
CA ASP A 598 -1.09 22.29 -6.21
C ASP A 598 -2.35 21.86 -6.98
N PRO A 599 -2.74 20.58 -6.92
CA PRO A 599 -3.91 20.09 -7.64
C PRO A 599 -5.21 20.78 -7.24
N VAL A 600 -6.03 21.08 -8.24
CA VAL A 600 -7.41 21.51 -8.08
C VAL A 600 -8.34 20.41 -8.59
N ALA A 601 -9.44 20.16 -7.88
CA ALA A 601 -10.44 19.17 -8.28
C ALA A 601 -11.50 19.83 -9.17
N LEU A 602 -11.89 19.14 -10.24
CA LEU A 602 -12.93 19.52 -11.17
C LEU A 602 -14.11 18.55 -10.99
N ARG A 603 -15.24 19.08 -10.54
CA ARG A 603 -16.48 18.32 -10.34
C ARG A 603 -17.50 18.65 -11.44
N GLY A 604 -18.24 17.62 -11.86
CA GLY A 604 -19.19 17.72 -12.97
C GLY A 604 -18.54 17.64 -14.35
N VAL A 605 -17.31 17.14 -14.45
CA VAL A 605 -16.57 16.95 -15.70
C VAL A 605 -16.29 15.47 -15.88
N SER A 606 -16.73 14.90 -17.01
CA SER A 606 -16.36 13.53 -17.36
C SER A 606 -14.96 13.48 -17.98
N MET A 607 -14.32 12.31 -17.92
CA MET A 607 -12.99 12.12 -18.51
C MET A 607 -12.98 12.43 -20.02
N GLU A 608 -14.06 12.10 -20.74
CA GLU A 608 -14.21 12.37 -22.18
C GLU A 608 -14.32 13.87 -22.50
N GLN A 609 -14.84 14.66 -21.55
CA GLN A 609 -14.95 16.11 -21.67
C GLN A 609 -13.66 16.85 -21.25
N PHE A 610 -12.75 16.16 -20.57
CA PHE A 610 -11.53 16.75 -20.06
C PHE A 610 -10.40 16.70 -21.11
N ILE A 611 -10.45 17.65 -22.03
CA ILE A 611 -9.36 17.92 -22.98
C ILE A 611 -9.05 19.42 -22.92
N PRO A 612 -7.93 19.83 -22.30
CA PRO A 612 -7.50 21.22 -22.33
C PRO A 612 -7.25 21.69 -23.76
N VAL A 613 -7.70 22.90 -24.09
CA VAL A 613 -7.38 23.56 -25.38
C VAL A 613 -5.88 23.64 -25.59
N GLU A 614 -5.13 23.94 -24.53
CA GLU A 614 -3.68 24.08 -24.53
C GLU A 614 -2.97 22.78 -24.95
N ALA A 615 -3.55 21.62 -24.64
CA ALA A 615 -3.04 20.33 -25.08
C ALA A 615 -3.06 20.18 -26.61
N VAL A 616 -4.10 20.73 -27.24
CA VAL A 616 -4.26 20.72 -28.69
C VAL A 616 -3.28 21.70 -29.34
N GLU A 617 -3.16 22.90 -28.77
CA GLU A 617 -2.22 23.93 -29.22
C GLU A 617 -0.77 23.43 -29.14
N ASP A 618 -0.38 22.75 -28.07
CA ASP A 618 0.94 22.13 -27.93
C ASP A 618 1.18 21.02 -28.95
N ALA A 619 0.18 20.17 -29.21
CA ALA A 619 0.28 19.13 -30.23
C ALA A 619 0.45 19.75 -31.64
N MET A 620 -0.27 20.84 -31.91
CA MET A 620 -0.19 21.58 -33.18
C MET A 620 1.17 22.26 -33.35
N ALA A 621 1.71 22.86 -32.29
CA ALA A 621 3.06 23.42 -32.29
C ALA A 621 4.11 22.32 -32.56
N LYS A 622 3.94 21.13 -31.96
CA LYS A 622 4.83 19.99 -32.20
C LYS A 622 4.74 19.48 -33.64
N LEU A 623 3.54 19.39 -34.23
CA LEU A 623 3.39 19.06 -35.64
C LEU A 623 4.13 20.08 -36.53
N SER A 624 3.98 21.37 -36.25
CA SER A 624 4.71 22.43 -36.96
C SER A 624 6.22 22.24 -36.89
N GLN A 625 6.78 21.96 -35.71
CA GLN A 625 8.22 21.70 -35.56
C GLN A 625 8.69 20.45 -36.33
N LEU A 626 7.87 19.40 -36.39
CA LEU A 626 8.18 18.20 -37.17
C LEU A 626 8.14 18.50 -38.67
N MET A 627 7.18 19.30 -39.14
CA MET A 627 7.12 19.74 -40.53
C MET A 627 8.37 20.54 -40.91
N ASP A 628 8.86 21.43 -40.05
CA ASP A 628 10.10 22.17 -40.32
C ASP A 628 11.32 21.25 -40.44
N LYS A 629 11.38 20.19 -39.61
CA LYS A 629 12.41 19.15 -39.74
C LYS A 629 12.26 18.34 -41.03
N ALA A 630 11.03 17.99 -41.40
CA ALA A 630 10.70 17.22 -42.59
C ALA A 630 11.04 17.97 -43.89
N LYS A 631 10.69 19.26 -43.97
CA LYS A 631 11.04 20.15 -45.08
C LYS A 631 12.55 20.24 -45.30
N ARG A 632 13.33 20.34 -44.22
CA ARG A 632 14.82 20.30 -44.28
C ARG A 632 15.37 18.98 -44.83
N LYS A 633 14.65 17.87 -44.66
CA LYS A 633 14.97 16.55 -45.21
C LYS A 633 14.27 16.29 -46.56
N LEU A 634 13.67 17.31 -47.19
CA LEU A 634 12.94 17.23 -48.46
C LEU A 634 11.77 16.21 -48.46
N ILE A 635 11.16 16.00 -47.29
CA ILE A 635 9.94 15.19 -47.15
C ILE A 635 8.73 16.09 -47.44
N ASP A 636 7.78 15.63 -48.26
CA ASP A 636 6.53 16.34 -48.54
C ASP A 636 5.67 16.50 -47.26
N THR A 637 5.31 17.75 -46.95
CA THR A 637 4.49 18.11 -45.78
C THR A 637 3.09 18.60 -46.11
N THR A 638 2.68 18.60 -47.38
CA THR A 638 1.42 19.23 -47.84
C THR A 638 0.19 18.70 -47.09
N ALA A 639 0.11 17.38 -46.89
CA ALA A 639 -1.00 16.76 -46.16
C ALA A 639 -1.06 17.18 -44.67
N TYR A 640 0.10 17.39 -44.03
CA TYR A 640 0.18 17.79 -42.62
C TYR A 640 -0.13 19.28 -42.43
N GLU A 641 0.19 20.12 -43.41
CA GLU A 641 -0.22 21.54 -43.41
C GLU A 641 -1.74 21.67 -43.51
N ALA A 642 -2.37 20.89 -44.39
CA ALA A 642 -3.83 20.83 -44.50
C ALA A 642 -4.48 20.30 -43.20
N ALA A 643 -3.90 19.27 -42.58
CA ALA A 643 -4.36 18.75 -41.29
C ALA A 643 -4.25 19.79 -40.17
N LEU A 644 -3.14 20.54 -40.12
CA LEU A 644 -2.91 21.61 -39.14
C LEU A 644 -3.95 22.74 -39.30
N GLN A 645 -4.21 23.20 -40.52
CA GLN A 645 -5.24 24.20 -40.79
C GLN A 645 -6.65 23.72 -40.40
N ARG A 646 -6.98 22.46 -40.71
CA ARG A 646 -8.27 21.88 -40.33
C ARG A 646 -8.42 21.76 -38.82
N ALA A 647 -7.36 21.36 -38.10
CA ALA A 647 -7.34 21.33 -36.64
C ALA A 647 -7.55 22.72 -36.02
N GLN A 648 -6.96 23.79 -36.59
CA GLN A 648 -7.21 25.19 -36.17
C GLN A 648 -8.71 25.54 -36.29
N GLY A 649 -9.35 25.16 -37.41
CA GLY A 649 -10.77 25.39 -37.63
C GLY A 649 -11.65 24.63 -36.62
N LEU A 650 -11.35 23.35 -36.37
CA LEU A 650 -12.06 22.53 -35.40
C LEU A 650 -11.94 23.10 -33.97
N LEU A 651 -10.73 23.51 -33.58
CA LEU A 651 -10.46 24.11 -32.26
C LEU A 651 -11.24 25.41 -32.06
N SER A 652 -11.30 26.25 -33.09
CA SER A 652 -12.06 27.51 -33.09
C SER A 652 -13.57 27.28 -32.91
N ASN A 653 -14.09 26.13 -33.36
CA ASN A 653 -15.47 25.70 -33.19
C ASN A 653 -15.70 24.87 -31.92
N ASN A 654 -14.75 24.87 -30.97
CA ASN A 654 -14.79 24.08 -29.73
C ASN A 654 -14.88 22.55 -29.95
N GLN A 655 -14.48 22.04 -31.12
CA GLN A 655 -14.39 20.61 -31.40
C GLN A 655 -13.01 20.07 -30.99
N VAL A 656 -12.69 20.22 -29.70
CA VAL A 656 -11.35 20.01 -29.14
C VAL A 656 -10.85 18.57 -29.30
N SER A 657 -11.70 17.58 -29.01
CA SER A 657 -11.35 16.15 -29.15
C SER A 657 -10.97 15.79 -30.59
N VAL A 658 -11.81 16.18 -31.56
CA VAL A 658 -11.58 15.91 -32.98
C VAL A 658 -10.32 16.61 -33.49
N ALA A 659 -10.07 17.83 -33.03
CA ALA A 659 -8.84 18.56 -33.37
C ALA A 659 -7.60 17.83 -32.83
N LEU A 660 -7.63 17.38 -31.58
CA LEU A 660 -6.51 16.69 -30.95
C LEU A 660 -6.19 15.36 -31.64
N ASP A 661 -7.20 14.54 -31.93
CA ASP A 661 -7.01 13.26 -32.60
C ASP A 661 -6.39 13.43 -33.99
N MET A 662 -6.88 14.40 -34.76
CA MET A 662 -6.34 14.73 -36.09
C MET A 662 -4.86 15.11 -36.05
N VAL A 663 -4.47 15.92 -35.06
CA VAL A 663 -3.08 16.36 -34.89
C VAL A 663 -2.20 15.23 -34.41
N ARG A 664 -2.66 14.40 -33.47
CA ARG A 664 -1.90 13.25 -32.95
C ARG A 664 -1.58 12.24 -34.05
N VAL A 665 -2.56 11.87 -34.87
CA VAL A 665 -2.33 10.98 -36.02
C VAL A 665 -1.26 11.54 -36.96
N SER A 666 -1.34 12.84 -37.24
CA SER A 666 -0.36 13.53 -38.11
C SER A 666 1.05 13.57 -37.50
N VAL A 667 1.16 13.81 -36.19
CA VAL A 667 2.43 13.81 -35.45
C VAL A 667 3.07 12.42 -35.47
N ASP A 668 2.29 11.36 -35.22
CA ASP A 668 2.80 10.00 -35.19
C ASP A 668 3.28 9.55 -36.57
N GLU A 669 2.48 9.78 -37.62
CA GLU A 669 2.83 9.43 -38.98
C GLU A 669 4.12 10.14 -39.44
N LEU A 670 4.19 11.46 -39.26
CA LEU A 670 5.37 12.24 -39.66
C LEU A 670 6.61 11.86 -38.84
N SER A 671 6.43 11.55 -37.55
CA SER A 671 7.52 11.06 -36.69
C SER A 671 8.05 9.70 -37.13
N VAL A 672 7.21 8.81 -37.66
CA VAL A 672 7.64 7.52 -38.23
C VAL A 672 8.39 7.75 -39.53
N ARG A 673 7.88 8.60 -40.44
CA ARG A 673 8.58 8.93 -41.70
C ARG A 673 9.96 9.54 -41.46
N LEU A 674 10.08 10.43 -40.48
CA LEU A 674 11.35 11.04 -40.10
C LEU A 674 12.37 10.03 -39.54
N ARG A 675 11.90 9.01 -38.81
CA ARG A 675 12.72 7.92 -38.25
C ARG A 675 13.10 6.85 -39.26
N GLY A 676 12.23 6.53 -40.23
CA GLY A 676 12.52 5.60 -41.31
C GLY A 676 13.67 6.03 -42.24
N LEU A 677 14.07 7.31 -42.15
CA LEU A 677 15.24 7.88 -42.83
C LEU A 677 16.51 7.94 -41.96
N GLU A 678 16.40 7.65 -40.65
CA GLU A 678 17.56 7.60 -39.72
C GLU A 678 18.18 6.20 -39.61
N SER A 679 17.58 5.19 -40.24
CA SER A 679 18.28 3.95 -40.62
C SER A 679 19.02 4.19 -41.94
N GLU A 680 20.29 4.58 -41.86
CA GLU A 680 21.17 4.69 -43.03
C GLU A 680 21.40 3.32 -43.72
N PRO A 681 21.81 3.33 -45.00
CA PRO A 681 21.58 2.26 -45.96
C PRO A 681 22.58 1.10 -45.85
N VAL A 682 22.12 -0.07 -46.31
CA VAL A 682 22.98 -1.18 -46.70
C VAL A 682 23.98 -0.68 -47.74
N ASN A 683 25.26 -0.68 -47.39
CA ASN A 683 26.36 -0.55 -48.34
C ASN A 683 26.30 -1.72 -49.33
N VAL A 684 25.67 -1.51 -50.49
CA VAL A 684 25.86 -2.35 -51.67
C VAL A 684 26.96 -1.71 -52.50
N THR A 685 28.21 -2.04 -52.19
CA THR A 685 29.33 -1.91 -53.13
C THR A 685 30.28 -3.07 -52.92
N GLY A 686 30.35 -3.96 -53.91
CA GLY A 686 31.31 -5.06 -53.92
C GLY A 686 31.03 -6.18 -54.91
N LEU A 687 30.54 -5.89 -56.12
CA LEU A 687 30.79 -6.77 -57.27
C LEU A 687 32.21 -6.46 -57.75
N GLY A 688 33.09 -7.47 -57.70
CA GLY A 688 34.48 -7.38 -58.11
C GLY A 688 35.14 -8.75 -58.15
N ILE A 689 34.85 -9.48 -59.23
CA ILE A 689 35.34 -10.81 -59.68
C ILE A 689 34.66 -12.02 -59.06
#